data_AF-A0A1D1VB39-F1
#
_entry.id   AF-A0A1D1VB39-F1
#
_cell.length_a   1.000
_cell.length_b   1.000
_cell.length_c   1.000
_cell.angle_alpha   90.00
_cell.angle_beta   90.00
_cell.angle_gamma   90.00
#
_symmetry.space_group_name_H-M   'P 1'
#
loop_
_entity.id
_entity.type
_entity.pdbx_description
1 polymer ?
#
loop_
_entity_poly.entity_id
_entity_poly.type
_entity_poly.pdbx_seq_one_letter_code
_entity_poly.pdbx_strand_id
1 'polypeptide(L)'
;MLEGPYTRKHALVFTGIFLGATVLSVGMLTTGYFIPGTATARLHRGTSNAAGRVGKLTNFDTGTLSKSNGTQCTSDNPTGRNSCSARGYDKAPLVVISFDGFRYSYLDRNLSPTFESLRTCGASTIFRPPYVSISFPSHYSMATGLYLESHGIIDNKMYDPEMRRSWDYKEGDAGPNSDPGWWKGEPIWVTAKKQGKKVRTYYWPGNEVLIQGYRADEWFHYNHSDSLENRLERVLNRLLRPTAERPDLIMLYYDQPDAMGHLYGSSSPEVNKEIANVDRAISHFVQGLQRHSIFDCVNLIVVSDHGMEDALCNRSIDLISFIARERAKGTLKHDVTDEDFHLRGHTEGGMDSRSPNITNDMLYDTFSCKEFTLPNSTKKVVPFMLYKKEDMPRRFHYTNSPRIEPLILNVKPGYTVFQHSDPSNFCHGGRHGYDNVLETMEGLFIGHGPAFKSGVQTEPLVNIELYNLMCELLSISPAPNNGTEGSMHSLLQNPKTLSREKYSSPSKPVNPSTSHELRERRNLMCLQKCSKITGRIPQADMRFVHSEQEQDELLQRHGAGMGLPQSYAAGNITALSSSFLVAGLSSRTKLPAWVAASVDRISLNRTGVFEQEVTCARSDIRVSQASAFTCMDYDSDLYSPDVVPAYLFPPGLSDSLSQQISAMVITNIVPMFRGFLQGVWGRFWKMVANWNETVHVQMGPVFDSNLPYGVLDDVYVYAEELADSYVPLPSHYFVVLTKNRTSNPSKKSPMKLTRDVISFILPHRREKTHACQSDEEYFFSHSAAVRDVELITGLRFLTELPSTEGTLLRVHQPTSLWSQQKQTNPRRL
;
A
#
# COMPACT_ATOMS: atom_id res chain seq x y z
N MET A 1 3.46 18.05 37.56
CA MET A 1 2.63 17.65 38.72
C MET A 1 1.84 16.42 38.30
N LEU A 2 2.05 15.20 38.78
CA LEU A 2 2.65 14.68 40.01
C LEU A 2 3.79 13.70 39.69
N GLU A 3 4.88 13.82 40.44
CA GLU A 3 6.08 12.99 40.43
C GLU A 3 6.03 11.90 41.52
N GLY A 4 6.78 10.81 41.32
CA GLY A 4 7.56 10.14 42.38
C GLY A 4 7.34 8.63 42.58
N PRO A 5 8.32 7.90 43.15
CA PRO A 5 9.59 7.59 42.49
C PRO A 5 10.07 6.13 42.63
N TYR A 6 11.11 5.82 41.86
CA TYR A 6 12.01 4.67 41.94
C TYR A 6 12.57 4.36 43.34
N THR A 7 12.77 3.07 43.63
CA THR A 7 13.82 2.60 44.56
C THR A 7 14.56 1.39 44.00
N ARG A 8 15.87 1.55 43.76
CA ARG A 8 16.88 0.48 43.66
C ARG A 8 17.22 -0.06 45.06
N LYS A 9 17.37 -1.38 45.23
CA LYS A 9 18.28 -1.96 46.24
C LYS A 9 18.91 -3.28 45.77
N HIS A 10 20.24 -3.23 45.75
CA HIS A 10 21.30 -4.21 45.98
C HIS A 10 21.21 -5.71 45.65
N ALA A 11 22.30 -6.11 44.99
CA ALA A 11 22.89 -7.42 44.83
C ALA A 11 23.01 -8.25 46.12
N LEU A 12 22.88 -9.56 45.95
CA LEU A 12 23.43 -10.56 46.86
C LEU A 12 24.19 -11.61 46.05
N VAL A 13 25.47 -11.71 46.38
CA VAL A 13 26.46 -12.66 45.89
C VAL A 13 26.14 -14.03 46.46
N PHE A 14 26.11 -15.07 45.62
CA PHE A 14 26.38 -16.44 46.06
C PHE A 14 27.39 -17.09 45.11
N THR A 15 28.57 -17.31 45.67
CA THR A 15 29.65 -18.14 45.15
C THR A 15 29.28 -19.62 45.28
N GLY A 16 29.51 -20.38 44.21
CA GLY A 16 29.38 -21.83 44.19
C GLY A 16 30.23 -22.42 43.07
N ILE A 17 31.50 -22.69 43.37
CA ILE A 17 32.45 -23.47 42.56
C ILE A 17 32.12 -24.96 42.76
N PHE A 18 32.11 -25.77 41.70
CA PHE A 18 32.93 -27.00 41.53
C PHE A 18 32.58 -27.75 40.22
N LEU A 19 33.64 -28.01 39.43
CA LEU A 19 33.93 -29.07 38.43
C LEU A 19 32.78 -29.66 37.58
N GLY A 20 32.86 -29.80 36.26
CA GLY A 20 34.01 -30.06 35.39
C GLY A 20 33.75 -31.35 34.59
N ALA A 21 33.44 -31.25 33.30
CA ALA A 21 33.50 -32.37 32.35
C ALA A 21 33.56 -31.84 30.92
N THR A 22 34.77 -31.86 30.37
CA THR A 22 35.09 -31.61 28.97
C THR A 22 34.80 -32.88 28.16
N VAL A 23 34.00 -32.79 27.10
CA VAL A 23 34.00 -33.80 26.03
C VAL A 23 34.04 -33.06 24.69
N LEU A 24 35.19 -33.17 24.02
CA LEU A 24 35.34 -32.87 22.60
C LEU A 24 34.42 -33.80 21.80
N SER A 25 33.73 -33.26 20.79
CA SER A 25 33.21 -34.06 19.68
C SER A 25 33.39 -33.29 18.39
N VAL A 26 34.36 -33.76 17.61
CA VAL A 26 34.62 -33.42 16.21
C VAL A 26 33.44 -33.90 15.37
N GLY A 27 32.83 -33.01 14.58
CA GLY A 27 31.77 -33.34 13.61
C GLY A 27 32.22 -33.02 12.20
N MET A 28 32.59 -34.07 11.46
CA MET A 28 33.04 -34.03 10.07
C MET A 28 31.96 -33.53 9.10
N LEU A 29 32.42 -32.74 8.12
CA LEU A 29 31.79 -32.51 6.83
C LEU A 29 31.63 -33.85 6.08
N THR A 30 30.42 -34.17 5.66
CA THR A 30 30.21 -35.09 4.53
C THR A 30 29.13 -34.55 3.60
N THR A 31 29.58 -34.18 2.41
CA THR A 31 28.81 -33.97 1.19
C THR A 31 28.13 -35.28 0.77
N GLY A 32 26.85 -35.21 0.41
CA GLY A 32 26.08 -36.36 -0.06
C GLY A 32 25.21 -35.98 -1.26
N TYR A 33 25.77 -36.15 -2.46
CA TYR A 33 25.04 -36.23 -3.73
C TYR A 33 24.16 -37.50 -3.74
N PHE A 34 22.92 -37.41 -4.23
CA PHE A 34 22.14 -38.59 -4.61
C PHE A 34 21.53 -38.43 -6.00
N ILE A 35 21.94 -39.33 -6.90
CA ILE A 35 21.38 -39.61 -8.23
C ILE A 35 20.43 -40.83 -8.08
N PRO A 36 19.31 -40.92 -8.81
CA PRO A 36 18.28 -41.92 -8.57
C PRO A 36 18.67 -43.28 -9.17
N GLY A 37 18.57 -44.33 -8.34
CA GLY A 37 18.75 -45.72 -8.75
C GLY A 37 17.43 -46.49 -8.61
N THR A 38 16.93 -46.99 -9.73
CA THR A 38 15.82 -47.94 -9.84
C THR A 38 16.17 -49.29 -9.21
N ALA A 39 15.32 -49.82 -8.32
CA ALA A 39 15.32 -51.24 -8.00
C ALA A 39 13.92 -51.73 -7.59
N THR A 40 13.41 -52.66 -8.38
CA THR A 40 12.25 -53.51 -8.14
C THR A 40 12.63 -54.67 -7.21
N ALA A 41 11.76 -55.03 -6.23
CA ALA A 41 11.45 -56.43 -5.90
C ALA A 41 10.48 -56.62 -4.71
N ARG A 42 9.41 -57.37 -4.99
CA ARG A 42 8.78 -58.48 -4.23
C ARG A 42 8.26 -58.29 -2.80
N LEU A 43 6.93 -58.24 -2.73
CA LEU A 43 6.02 -59.22 -2.10
C LEU A 43 6.57 -60.07 -0.93
N HIS A 44 6.05 -59.83 0.27
CA HIS A 44 5.77 -60.87 1.25
C HIS A 44 4.36 -60.71 1.86
N ARG A 45 3.59 -61.80 1.78
CA ARG A 45 2.28 -61.99 2.44
C ARG A 45 2.47 -62.12 3.94
N GLY A 46 1.65 -61.41 4.72
CA GLY A 46 1.42 -61.65 6.14
C GLY A 46 -0.05 -61.40 6.46
N THR A 47 -0.79 -62.47 6.71
CA THR A 47 -2.22 -62.50 7.06
C THR A 47 -2.45 -62.12 8.52
N SER A 48 -3.39 -61.22 8.81
CA SER A 48 -4.20 -61.29 10.03
C SER A 48 -5.57 -60.64 9.80
N ASN A 49 -6.61 -61.41 10.10
CA ASN A 49 -8.01 -61.03 10.06
C ASN A 49 -8.41 -60.40 11.40
N ALA A 50 -9.04 -59.23 11.38
CA ALA A 50 -10.02 -58.83 12.38
C ALA A 50 -10.99 -57.83 11.74
N ALA A 51 -12.20 -58.30 11.46
CA ALA A 51 -13.27 -57.55 10.81
C ALA A 51 -14.02 -56.68 11.82
N GLY A 52 -14.10 -55.37 11.55
CA GLY A 52 -15.03 -54.43 12.18
C GLY A 52 -15.76 -53.66 11.08
N ARG A 53 -17.08 -53.86 10.98
CA ARG A 53 -17.97 -53.33 9.94
C ARG A 53 -17.95 -51.79 9.88
N VAL A 54 -17.55 -51.25 8.73
CA VAL A 54 -17.96 -49.91 8.26
C VAL A 54 -18.61 -50.12 6.89
N GLY A 55 -19.88 -49.74 6.78
CA GLY A 55 -20.66 -49.89 5.55
C GLY A 55 -20.08 -49.05 4.43
N LYS A 56 -19.58 -49.71 3.38
CA LYS A 56 -19.27 -49.09 2.09
C LYS A 56 -20.58 -48.78 1.37
N LEU A 57 -20.90 -47.51 1.21
CA LEU A 57 -21.72 -47.03 0.09
C LEU A 57 -20.75 -46.62 -1.02
N THR A 58 -20.30 -47.62 -1.78
CA THR A 58 -19.63 -47.41 -3.07
C THR A 58 -20.65 -47.67 -4.16
N ASN A 59 -21.21 -46.61 -4.74
CA ASN A 59 -21.79 -46.60 -6.07
C ASN A 59 -21.46 -45.23 -6.68
N PHE A 60 -20.24 -45.12 -7.21
CA PHE A 60 -19.91 -44.09 -8.19
C PHE A 60 -20.32 -44.64 -9.55
N ASP A 61 -21.40 -44.11 -10.09
CA ASP A 61 -21.82 -44.38 -11.45
C ASP A 61 -20.86 -43.66 -12.39
N THR A 62 -19.94 -44.40 -13.01
CA THR A 62 -19.05 -43.90 -14.07
C THR A 62 -19.83 -43.79 -15.38
N GLY A 63 -20.84 -42.92 -15.39
CA GLY A 63 -21.56 -42.51 -16.59
C GLY A 63 -20.81 -41.36 -17.28
N THR A 64 -20.46 -41.56 -18.55
CA THR A 64 -19.92 -40.56 -19.50
C THR A 64 -20.29 -39.11 -19.15
N LEU A 65 -19.30 -38.36 -18.65
CA LEU A 65 -19.38 -36.93 -18.39
C LEU A 65 -19.64 -36.18 -19.71
N SER A 66 -20.91 -35.85 -19.96
CA SER A 66 -21.26 -34.86 -20.98
C SER A 66 -20.58 -33.54 -20.64
N LYS A 67 -20.03 -32.86 -21.65
CA LYS A 67 -19.56 -31.46 -21.56
C LYS A 67 -20.53 -30.64 -20.71
N SER A 68 -20.12 -30.26 -19.49
CA SER A 68 -20.94 -29.42 -18.62
C SER A 68 -21.06 -28.05 -19.27
N ASN A 69 -22.25 -27.71 -19.76
CA ASN A 69 -22.62 -26.32 -19.97
C ASN A 69 -22.37 -25.59 -18.63
N GLY A 70 -21.64 -24.47 -18.64
CA GLY A 70 -21.22 -23.76 -17.44
C GLY A 70 -22.38 -23.51 -16.47
N THR A 71 -22.09 -23.60 -15.17
CA THR A 71 -23.05 -23.34 -14.09
C THR A 71 -23.51 -21.88 -14.16
N GLN A 72 -24.63 -21.62 -14.86
CA GLN A 72 -25.26 -20.30 -14.86
C GLN A 72 -25.76 -19.97 -13.46
N CYS A 73 -25.64 -18.70 -13.06
CA CYS A 73 -26.30 -18.17 -11.87
C CYS A 73 -27.81 -18.06 -12.14
N THR A 74 -28.51 -19.19 -12.22
CA THR A 74 -29.96 -19.21 -12.32
C THR A 74 -30.57 -19.10 -10.93
N SER A 75 -30.85 -17.87 -10.50
CA SER A 75 -31.84 -17.61 -9.46
C SER A 75 -32.90 -16.62 -9.96
N ASP A 76 -33.73 -17.06 -10.92
CA ASP A 76 -34.94 -16.35 -11.36
C ASP A 76 -36.06 -16.37 -10.29
N ASN A 77 -35.74 -16.22 -9.00
CA ASN A 77 -36.74 -16.23 -7.95
C ASN A 77 -36.62 -14.99 -7.04
N PRO A 78 -37.35 -13.89 -7.35
CA PRO A 78 -37.30 -12.63 -6.61
C PRO A 78 -37.93 -12.68 -5.21
N THR A 79 -38.11 -13.87 -4.62
CA THR A 79 -38.72 -14.09 -3.29
C THR A 79 -37.71 -14.39 -2.17
N GLY A 80 -36.41 -14.13 -2.41
CA GLY A 80 -35.24 -14.74 -1.75
C GLY A 80 -35.03 -14.56 -0.23
N ARG A 81 -35.56 -13.52 0.44
CA ARG A 81 -35.27 -13.32 1.88
C ARG A 81 -36.13 -14.17 2.82
N ASN A 82 -37.41 -14.35 2.47
CA ASN A 82 -38.33 -15.21 3.22
C ASN A 82 -37.97 -16.69 3.06
N SER A 83 -37.35 -17.08 1.94
CA SER A 83 -36.96 -18.47 1.69
C SER A 83 -35.68 -18.89 2.43
N CYS A 84 -34.69 -18.00 2.60
CA CYS A 84 -33.49 -18.28 3.40
C CYS A 84 -33.79 -18.40 4.90
N SER A 85 -34.61 -17.49 5.43
CA SER A 85 -35.05 -17.51 6.84
C SER A 85 -35.83 -18.79 7.16
N ALA A 86 -36.75 -19.19 6.27
CA ALA A 86 -37.49 -20.46 6.39
C ALA A 86 -36.60 -21.72 6.39
N ARG A 87 -35.37 -21.63 5.87
CA ARG A 87 -34.36 -22.70 5.87
C ARG A 87 -33.36 -22.58 7.05
N GLY A 88 -33.59 -21.65 7.97
CA GLY A 88 -32.73 -21.39 9.13
C GLY A 88 -31.46 -20.60 8.81
N TYR A 89 -31.47 -19.77 7.76
CA TYR A 89 -30.38 -18.86 7.36
C TYR A 89 -30.79 -17.39 7.58
N ASP A 90 -31.32 -17.07 8.76
CA ASP A 90 -31.68 -15.68 9.13
C ASP A 90 -30.47 -14.73 9.09
N LYS A 91 -29.29 -15.28 9.40
CA LYS A 91 -27.99 -14.66 9.20
C LYS A 91 -27.22 -15.48 8.17
N ALA A 92 -26.80 -14.84 7.09
CA ALA A 92 -26.05 -15.49 6.04
C ALA A 92 -24.63 -15.83 6.54
N PRO A 93 -24.21 -17.11 6.53
CA PRO A 93 -22.83 -17.48 6.80
C PRO A 93 -21.88 -16.83 5.79
N LEU A 94 -20.67 -16.50 6.23
CA LEU A 94 -19.60 -16.00 5.39
C LEU A 94 -18.59 -17.11 5.11
N VAL A 95 -18.34 -17.37 3.82
CA VAL A 95 -17.32 -18.32 3.36
C VAL A 95 -16.30 -17.54 2.54
N VAL A 96 -15.04 -17.58 2.94
CA VAL A 96 -13.92 -16.95 2.25
C VAL A 96 -12.97 -18.04 1.76
N ILE A 97 -12.70 -18.07 0.46
CA ILE A 97 -11.84 -19.07 -0.18
C ILE A 97 -10.71 -18.33 -0.89
N SER A 98 -9.47 -18.60 -0.50
CA SER A 98 -8.27 -18.06 -1.15
C SER A 98 -7.61 -19.10 -2.05
N PHE A 99 -7.23 -18.67 -3.26
CA PHE A 99 -6.43 -19.43 -4.22
C PHE A 99 -5.08 -18.74 -4.40
N ASP A 100 -4.04 -19.31 -3.81
CA ASP A 100 -2.68 -18.77 -3.81
C ASP A 100 -2.17 -18.53 -5.24
N GLY A 101 -1.60 -17.34 -5.48
CA GLY A 101 -1.01 -16.99 -6.77
C GLY A 101 -1.98 -16.99 -7.95
N PHE A 102 -3.31 -17.00 -7.71
CA PHE A 102 -4.29 -16.84 -8.78
C PHE A 102 -4.27 -15.38 -9.26
N ARG A 103 -3.43 -15.11 -10.26
CA ARG A 103 -3.33 -13.81 -10.93
C ARG A 103 -4.67 -13.45 -11.60
N TYR A 104 -5.10 -12.20 -11.44
CA TYR A 104 -6.39 -11.72 -11.94
C TYR A 104 -6.59 -12.00 -13.44
N SER A 105 -5.57 -11.76 -14.27
CA SER A 105 -5.63 -11.96 -15.73
C SER A 105 -5.74 -13.44 -16.16
N TYR A 106 -5.66 -14.40 -15.24
CA TYR A 106 -5.97 -15.81 -15.54
C TYR A 106 -7.44 -16.01 -15.91
N LEU A 107 -8.34 -15.13 -15.46
CA LEU A 107 -9.75 -15.13 -15.86
C LEU A 107 -9.92 -14.92 -17.37
N ASP A 108 -9.02 -14.16 -18.02
CA ASP A 108 -9.08 -13.86 -19.45
C ASP A 108 -8.71 -15.07 -20.33
N ARG A 109 -8.22 -16.16 -19.74
CA ARG A 109 -7.84 -17.38 -20.45
C ARG A 109 -9.03 -18.25 -20.85
N ASN A 110 -10.23 -17.93 -20.39
CA ASN A 110 -11.45 -18.71 -20.62
C ASN A 110 -11.36 -20.18 -20.13
N LEU A 111 -10.61 -20.40 -19.04
CA LEU A 111 -10.42 -21.72 -18.43
C LEU A 111 -11.22 -21.91 -17.13
N SER A 112 -11.78 -20.82 -16.60
CA SER A 112 -12.51 -20.79 -15.33
C SER A 112 -13.95 -20.25 -15.49
N PRO A 113 -14.83 -20.97 -16.22
CA PRO A 113 -16.20 -20.53 -16.49
C PRO A 113 -17.07 -20.36 -15.23
N THR A 114 -16.79 -21.10 -14.15
CA THR A 114 -17.52 -20.94 -12.88
C THR A 114 -17.12 -19.63 -12.20
N PHE A 115 -15.83 -19.29 -12.19
CA PHE A 115 -15.36 -18.00 -11.67
C PHE A 115 -15.94 -16.85 -12.49
N GLU A 116 -15.96 -16.97 -13.83
CA GLU A 116 -16.57 -15.95 -14.71
C GLU A 116 -18.08 -15.80 -14.47
N SER A 117 -18.80 -16.90 -14.21
CA SER A 117 -20.22 -16.87 -13.83
C SER A 117 -20.42 -16.14 -12.50
N LEU A 118 -19.66 -16.50 -11.46
CA LEU A 118 -19.70 -15.83 -10.15
C LEU A 118 -19.37 -14.34 -10.26
N ARG A 119 -18.40 -13.98 -11.10
CA ARG A 119 -18.04 -12.58 -11.40
C ARG A 119 -19.18 -11.83 -12.09
N THR A 120 -19.86 -12.47 -13.04
CA THR A 120 -20.95 -11.88 -13.82
C THR A 120 -22.23 -11.70 -13.00
N CYS A 121 -22.53 -12.61 -12.08
CA CYS A 121 -23.75 -12.55 -11.26
C CYS A 121 -23.53 -12.02 -9.85
N GLY A 122 -22.28 -11.81 -9.43
CA GLY A 122 -21.90 -11.22 -8.15
C GLY A 122 -21.30 -9.82 -8.30
N ALA A 123 -20.50 -9.46 -7.31
CA ALA A 123 -19.70 -8.24 -7.28
C ALA A 123 -18.22 -8.62 -7.37
N SER A 124 -17.41 -7.87 -8.12
CA SER A 124 -16.00 -8.18 -8.30
C SER A 124 -15.12 -6.94 -8.32
N THR A 125 -13.85 -7.13 -8.00
CA THR A 125 -12.81 -6.13 -8.19
C THR A 125 -11.45 -6.81 -8.34
N ILE A 126 -10.47 -6.05 -8.78
CA ILE A 126 -9.07 -6.45 -8.70
C ILE A 126 -8.59 -6.18 -7.27
N PHE A 127 -7.94 -7.17 -6.65
CA PHE A 127 -7.28 -7.03 -5.36
C PHE A 127 -5.79 -6.92 -5.54
N ARG A 128 -5.22 -5.79 -5.10
CA ARG A 128 -3.77 -5.64 -5.01
C ARG A 128 -3.29 -6.13 -3.65
N PRO A 129 -2.22 -6.95 -3.61
CA PRO A 129 -1.55 -7.23 -2.35
C PRO A 129 -1.02 -5.93 -1.72
N PRO A 130 -0.73 -5.93 -0.41
CA PRO A 130 0.19 -4.95 0.14
C PRO A 130 1.60 -5.19 -0.46
N TYR A 131 2.48 -4.22 -0.35
CA TYR A 131 3.90 -4.48 -0.60
C TYR A 131 4.52 -5.06 0.67
N VAL A 132 5.23 -6.18 0.63
CA VAL A 132 5.61 -7.01 -0.53
C VAL A 132 4.54 -8.04 -0.91
N SER A 133 4.44 -8.39 -2.20
CA SER A 133 3.40 -9.30 -2.73
C SER A 133 3.68 -10.78 -2.50
N ILE A 134 3.81 -11.18 -1.22
CA ILE A 134 4.17 -12.53 -0.76
C ILE A 134 3.03 -13.19 0.04
N SER A 135 2.96 -14.53 0.00
CA SER A 135 1.79 -15.31 0.44
C SER A 135 1.40 -15.18 1.91
N PHE A 136 2.28 -15.53 2.87
CA PHE A 136 1.95 -15.41 4.32
C PHE A 136 1.61 -13.97 4.71
N PRO A 137 2.44 -12.97 4.34
CA PRO A 137 2.15 -11.57 4.60
C PRO A 137 0.79 -11.11 4.07
N SER A 138 0.50 -11.38 2.79
CA SER A 138 -0.72 -10.91 2.11
C SER A 138 -1.98 -11.60 2.66
N HIS A 139 -1.93 -12.90 2.94
CA HIS A 139 -3.04 -13.61 3.59
C HIS A 139 -3.32 -13.08 5.01
N TYR A 140 -2.27 -12.74 5.77
CA TYR A 140 -2.45 -12.20 7.12
C TYR A 140 -2.91 -10.73 7.09
N SER A 141 -2.50 -9.95 6.09
CA SER A 141 -3.07 -8.62 5.78
C SER A 141 -4.57 -8.71 5.49
N MET A 142 -5.01 -9.64 4.65
CA MET A 142 -6.44 -9.89 4.40
C MET A 142 -7.21 -10.25 5.67
N ALA A 143 -6.58 -11.03 6.56
CA ALA A 143 -7.19 -11.46 7.81
C ALA A 143 -7.26 -10.37 8.88
N THR A 144 -6.40 -9.34 8.84
CA THR A 144 -6.25 -8.34 9.90
C THR A 144 -6.59 -6.91 9.47
N GLY A 145 -6.61 -6.65 8.16
CA GLY A 145 -6.71 -5.31 7.58
C GLY A 145 -5.49 -4.44 7.82
N LEU A 146 -4.36 -5.02 8.22
CA LEU A 146 -3.13 -4.31 8.53
C LEU A 146 -2.11 -4.44 7.39
N TYR A 147 -1.23 -3.45 7.25
CA TYR A 147 -0.01 -3.59 6.45
C TYR A 147 1.02 -4.48 7.15
N LEU A 148 1.98 -4.97 6.36
CA LEU A 148 3.05 -5.89 6.80
C LEU A 148 3.84 -5.39 7.99
N GLU A 149 4.22 -4.11 7.94
CA GLU A 149 4.96 -3.46 9.01
C GLU A 149 4.20 -3.45 10.35
N SER A 150 2.86 -3.46 10.32
CA SER A 150 2.00 -3.40 11.51
C SER A 150 1.66 -4.78 12.06
N HIS A 151 1.36 -5.77 11.21
CA HIS A 151 1.03 -7.12 11.67
C HIS A 151 2.26 -8.01 11.91
N GLY A 152 3.44 -7.58 11.47
CA GLY A 152 4.75 -8.15 11.79
C GLY A 152 5.19 -9.32 10.93
N ILE A 153 4.35 -9.83 10.03
CA ILE A 153 4.70 -10.93 9.10
C ILE A 153 5.14 -10.27 7.79
N ILE A 154 6.43 -9.97 7.64
CA ILE A 154 6.91 -9.08 6.57
C ILE A 154 7.39 -9.82 5.31
N ASP A 155 7.61 -11.12 5.39
CA ASP A 155 8.06 -12.00 4.31
C ASP A 155 7.83 -13.46 4.78
N ASN A 156 8.04 -14.44 3.89
CA ASN A 156 8.10 -15.88 4.13
C ASN A 156 9.38 -16.31 4.88
N LYS A 157 10.39 -15.44 4.97
CA LYS A 157 11.58 -15.61 5.83
C LYS A 157 11.92 -14.28 6.48
N MET A 158 12.19 -14.22 7.78
CA MET A 158 12.52 -12.95 8.44
C MET A 158 13.37 -13.17 9.68
N TYR A 159 14.06 -12.13 10.11
CA TYR A 159 14.79 -12.10 11.38
C TYR A 159 14.20 -10.99 12.25
N ASP A 160 14.00 -11.29 13.53
CA ASP A 160 13.58 -10.30 14.51
C ASP A 160 14.78 -9.98 15.42
N PRO A 161 15.33 -8.75 15.34
CA PRO A 161 16.51 -8.38 16.12
C PRO A 161 16.22 -8.26 17.62
N GLU A 162 14.97 -8.00 18.01
CA GLU A 162 14.56 -7.92 19.42
C GLU A 162 14.41 -9.31 20.02
N MET A 163 13.76 -10.23 19.29
CA MET A 163 13.62 -11.63 19.70
C MET A 163 14.92 -12.44 19.50
N ARG A 164 15.87 -11.93 18.70
CA ARG A 164 17.11 -12.61 18.28
C ARG A 164 16.86 -13.98 17.68
N ARG A 165 15.84 -14.08 16.83
CA ARG A 165 15.40 -15.34 16.22
C ARG A 165 15.09 -15.14 14.76
N SER A 166 15.28 -16.19 13.99
CA SER A 166 14.85 -16.26 12.59
C SER A 166 13.52 -16.99 12.49
N TRP A 167 12.76 -16.65 11.46
CA TRP A 167 11.53 -17.30 11.06
C TRP A 167 11.65 -17.75 9.60
N ASP A 168 11.38 -19.02 9.34
CA ASP A 168 11.20 -19.59 8.00
C ASP A 168 9.91 -20.40 8.02
N TYR A 169 8.97 -20.06 7.14
CA TYR A 169 7.66 -20.72 7.08
C TYR A 169 7.77 -22.25 6.88
N LYS A 170 8.89 -22.74 6.34
CA LYS A 170 9.12 -24.17 6.06
C LYS A 170 9.43 -25.01 7.30
N GLU A 171 9.75 -24.39 8.44
CA GLU A 171 10.10 -25.13 9.67
C GLU A 171 8.87 -25.74 10.39
N GLY A 172 7.65 -25.45 9.94
CA GLY A 172 6.43 -26.15 10.35
C GLY A 172 6.08 -26.01 11.84
N ASP A 173 5.43 -27.04 12.42
CA ASP A 173 4.86 -27.05 13.79
C ASP A 173 5.91 -26.97 14.91
N ALA A 174 7.08 -27.59 14.70
CA ALA A 174 8.24 -27.48 15.60
C ALA A 174 9.00 -26.15 15.40
N GLY A 175 8.62 -25.41 14.36
CA GLY A 175 9.19 -24.16 13.95
C GLY A 175 8.43 -22.94 14.49
N PRO A 176 8.81 -21.75 14.02
CA PRO A 176 8.38 -20.49 14.60
C PRO A 176 6.97 -20.06 14.13
N ASN A 177 6.33 -20.82 13.24
CA ASN A 177 4.94 -20.62 12.80
C ASN A 177 3.93 -20.69 13.96
N SER A 178 4.19 -21.53 14.96
CA SER A 178 3.29 -21.73 16.11
C SER A 178 3.48 -20.70 17.24
N ASP A 179 4.50 -19.85 17.14
CA ASP A 179 4.87 -18.90 18.18
C ASP A 179 4.11 -17.56 18.03
N PRO A 180 3.23 -17.20 18.98
CA PRO A 180 2.43 -15.97 18.91
C PRO A 180 3.28 -14.68 18.95
N GLY A 181 4.56 -14.74 19.33
CA GLY A 181 5.47 -13.59 19.31
C GLY A 181 5.61 -12.95 17.92
N TRP A 182 5.47 -13.73 16.86
CA TRP A 182 5.54 -13.25 15.47
C TRP A 182 4.28 -12.53 15.01
N TRP A 183 3.11 -12.94 15.48
CA TRP A 183 1.81 -12.56 14.92
C TRP A 183 1.20 -11.39 15.70
N LYS A 184 1.24 -10.18 15.11
CA LYS A 184 0.60 -9.00 15.71
C LYS A 184 -0.80 -8.78 15.13
N GLY A 185 -1.47 -7.73 15.58
CA GLY A 185 -2.84 -7.41 15.14
C GLY A 185 -3.90 -8.38 15.66
N GLU A 186 -5.09 -8.27 15.09
CA GLU A 186 -6.24 -9.11 15.44
C GLU A 186 -6.86 -9.69 14.17
N PRO A 187 -6.62 -10.96 13.85
CA PRO A 187 -7.21 -11.56 12.66
C PRO A 187 -8.71 -11.80 12.85
N ILE A 188 -9.46 -11.83 11.75
CA ILE A 188 -10.92 -11.86 11.72
C ILE A 188 -11.53 -13.01 12.53
N TRP A 189 -10.87 -14.17 12.60
CA TRP A 189 -11.35 -15.27 13.44
C TRP A 189 -11.28 -14.93 14.93
N VAL A 190 -10.27 -14.17 15.38
CA VAL A 190 -10.19 -13.66 16.76
C VAL A 190 -11.29 -12.63 17.01
N THR A 191 -11.45 -11.66 16.11
CA THR A 191 -12.49 -10.62 16.20
C THR A 191 -13.89 -11.22 16.29
N ALA A 192 -14.18 -12.20 15.44
CA ALA A 192 -15.44 -12.92 15.41
C ALA A 192 -15.65 -13.75 16.71
N LYS A 193 -14.61 -14.46 17.18
CA LYS A 193 -14.69 -15.25 18.43
C LYS A 193 -14.93 -14.38 19.67
N LYS A 194 -14.23 -13.24 19.79
CA LYS A 194 -14.46 -12.26 20.87
C LYS A 194 -15.91 -11.74 20.90
N GLN A 195 -16.58 -11.75 19.76
CA GLN A 195 -17.95 -11.27 19.59
C GLN A 195 -18.97 -12.43 19.43
N GLY A 196 -18.63 -13.62 19.93
CA GLY A 196 -19.55 -14.75 20.08
C GLY A 196 -19.92 -15.47 18.78
N LYS A 197 -19.16 -15.27 17.70
CA LYS A 197 -19.35 -15.98 16.43
C LYS A 197 -18.69 -17.35 16.45
N LYS A 198 -19.29 -18.31 15.71
CA LYS A 198 -18.68 -19.62 15.45
C LYS A 198 -17.81 -19.56 14.21
N VAL A 199 -16.56 -19.97 14.34
CA VAL A 199 -15.54 -19.80 13.30
C VAL A 199 -14.87 -21.12 12.96
N ARG A 200 -14.64 -21.34 11.65
CA ARG A 200 -13.89 -22.47 11.13
C ARG A 200 -12.82 -21.97 10.16
N THR A 201 -11.61 -22.51 10.26
CA THR A 201 -10.48 -22.09 9.42
C THR A 201 -9.74 -23.30 8.87
N TYR A 202 -9.63 -23.42 7.56
CA TYR A 202 -8.85 -24.44 6.86
C TYR A 202 -7.60 -23.78 6.30
N TYR A 203 -6.46 -24.01 6.96
CA TYR A 203 -5.11 -23.74 6.44
C TYR A 203 -4.74 -22.26 6.20
N TRP A 204 -5.53 -21.31 6.69
CA TRP A 204 -5.22 -19.90 6.51
C TRP A 204 -3.98 -19.50 7.35
N PRO A 205 -2.98 -18.78 6.79
CA PRO A 205 -1.80 -18.35 7.55
C PRO A 205 -2.15 -17.69 8.91
N GLY A 206 -1.61 -18.26 9.99
CA GLY A 206 -1.85 -17.83 11.37
C GLY A 206 -3.02 -18.51 12.09
N ASN A 207 -3.82 -19.35 11.42
CA ASN A 207 -4.97 -20.01 12.04
C ASN A 207 -4.59 -21.01 13.16
N GLU A 208 -3.39 -21.59 13.11
CA GLU A 208 -2.90 -22.60 14.06
C GLU A 208 -2.38 -21.98 15.37
N VAL A 209 -2.27 -20.64 15.43
CA VAL A 209 -1.61 -19.90 16.51
C VAL A 209 -2.63 -19.38 17.52
N LEU A 210 -2.32 -19.46 18.82
CA LEU A 210 -3.11 -18.76 19.85
C LEU A 210 -2.81 -17.26 19.80
N ILE A 211 -3.52 -16.54 18.94
CA ILE A 211 -3.38 -15.08 18.82
C ILE A 211 -4.29 -14.42 19.84
N GLN A 212 -3.69 -13.68 20.77
CA GLN A 212 -4.39 -13.06 21.91
C GLN A 212 -5.22 -14.07 22.74
N GLY A 213 -4.77 -15.34 22.79
CA GLY A 213 -5.46 -16.42 23.51
C GLY A 213 -6.65 -17.04 22.76
N TYR A 214 -6.90 -16.66 21.50
CA TYR A 214 -8.00 -17.18 20.69
C TYR A 214 -7.50 -17.98 19.48
N ARG A 215 -8.31 -18.96 19.07
CA ARG A 215 -8.28 -19.69 17.79
C ARG A 215 -9.71 -19.93 17.32
N ALA A 216 -9.87 -20.34 16.06
CA ALA A 216 -11.17 -20.80 15.54
C ALA A 216 -11.71 -22.02 16.31
N ASP A 217 -13.01 -22.27 16.26
CA ASP A 217 -13.65 -23.43 16.90
C ASP A 217 -13.20 -24.76 16.28
N GLU A 218 -12.93 -24.77 14.97
CA GLU A 218 -12.18 -25.82 14.27
C GLU A 218 -11.11 -25.11 13.47
N TRP A 219 -9.91 -25.63 13.57
CA TRP A 219 -8.78 -25.25 12.78
C TRP A 219 -8.04 -26.52 12.40
N PHE A 220 -7.27 -26.45 11.32
CA PHE A 220 -6.56 -27.59 10.77
C PHE A 220 -5.11 -27.23 10.54
N HIS A 221 -4.22 -28.14 10.96
CA HIS A 221 -2.80 -28.09 10.61
C HIS A 221 -2.63 -28.24 9.10
N TYR A 222 -1.80 -27.39 8.52
CA TYR A 222 -1.61 -27.37 7.08
C TYR A 222 -1.18 -28.73 6.53
N ASN A 223 -1.89 -29.19 5.51
CA ASN A 223 -1.63 -30.46 4.85
C ASN A 223 -1.72 -30.28 3.33
N HIS A 224 -0.56 -30.20 2.68
CA HIS A 224 -0.43 -30.11 1.22
C HIS A 224 -1.12 -31.26 0.46
N SER A 225 -1.26 -32.44 1.07
CA SER A 225 -1.85 -33.61 0.40
C SER A 225 -3.38 -33.62 0.40
N ASP A 226 -4.02 -32.73 1.15
CA ASP A 226 -5.47 -32.67 1.24
C ASP A 226 -6.06 -31.89 0.06
N SER A 227 -6.81 -32.58 -0.81
CA SER A 227 -7.31 -32.01 -2.07
C SER A 227 -8.35 -30.91 -1.86
N LEU A 228 -8.48 -30.01 -2.83
CA LEU A 228 -9.46 -28.93 -2.79
C LEU A 228 -10.90 -29.46 -2.66
N GLU A 229 -11.24 -30.55 -3.33
CA GLU A 229 -12.57 -31.18 -3.24
C GLU A 229 -12.89 -31.62 -1.82
N ASN A 230 -11.94 -32.27 -1.12
CA ASN A 230 -12.12 -32.68 0.26
C ASN A 230 -12.31 -31.47 1.18
N ARG A 231 -11.54 -30.39 0.96
CA ARG A 231 -11.68 -29.14 1.71
C ARG A 231 -13.08 -28.54 1.50
N LEU A 232 -13.54 -28.41 0.26
CA LEU A 232 -14.84 -27.85 -0.10
C LEU A 232 -16.02 -28.72 0.37
N GLU A 233 -15.87 -30.05 0.35
CA GLU A 233 -16.88 -30.96 0.89
C GLU A 233 -17.06 -30.74 2.40
N ARG A 234 -15.96 -30.57 3.16
CA ARG A 234 -16.04 -30.24 4.59
C ARG A 234 -16.74 -28.90 4.83
N VAL A 235 -16.48 -27.89 3.99
CA VAL A 235 -17.20 -26.60 4.05
C VAL A 235 -18.69 -26.80 3.83
N LEU A 236 -19.09 -27.47 2.74
CA LEU A 236 -20.50 -27.73 2.43
C LEU A 236 -21.20 -28.48 3.58
N ASN A 237 -20.57 -29.54 4.10
CA ASN A 237 -21.10 -30.31 5.22
C ASN A 237 -21.28 -29.48 6.50
N ARG A 238 -20.43 -28.47 6.75
CA ARG A 238 -20.61 -27.54 7.88
C ARG A 238 -21.75 -26.56 7.65
N LEU A 239 -21.94 -26.08 6.41
CA LEU A 239 -23.05 -25.18 6.06
C LEU A 239 -24.42 -25.86 6.16
N LEU A 240 -24.49 -27.18 5.96
CA LEU A 240 -25.72 -27.97 6.06
C LEU A 240 -26.12 -28.35 7.50
N ARG A 241 -25.30 -28.03 8.50
CA ARG A 241 -25.64 -28.30 9.91
C ARG A 241 -26.81 -27.44 10.41
N PRO A 242 -27.50 -27.86 11.49
CA PRO A 242 -28.48 -27.04 12.17
C PRO A 242 -27.92 -25.68 12.60
N THR A 243 -28.76 -24.64 12.66
CA THR A 243 -28.36 -23.26 12.97
C THR A 243 -27.52 -23.13 14.25
N ALA A 244 -27.82 -23.95 15.28
CA ALA A 244 -27.07 -23.96 16.53
C ALA A 244 -25.60 -24.42 16.37
N GLU A 245 -25.27 -25.22 15.36
CA GLU A 245 -23.91 -25.74 15.11
C GLU A 245 -23.24 -25.09 13.90
N ARG A 246 -24.01 -24.45 13.02
CA ARG A 246 -23.52 -23.84 11.78
C ARG A 246 -22.51 -22.73 12.09
N PRO A 247 -21.34 -22.70 11.41
CA PRO A 247 -20.40 -21.60 11.52
C PRO A 247 -20.98 -20.30 10.96
N ASP A 248 -20.65 -19.18 11.59
CA ASP A 248 -20.89 -17.84 11.04
C ASP A 248 -19.81 -17.48 10.02
N LEU A 249 -18.55 -17.89 10.26
CA LEU A 249 -17.40 -17.65 9.40
C LEU A 249 -16.68 -18.97 9.07
N ILE A 250 -16.39 -19.18 7.80
CA ILE A 250 -15.50 -20.22 7.30
C ILE A 250 -14.44 -19.57 6.41
N MET A 251 -13.16 -19.80 6.71
CA MET A 251 -12.04 -19.40 5.84
C MET A 251 -11.31 -20.63 5.34
N LEU A 252 -10.94 -20.65 4.06
CA LEU A 252 -10.26 -21.77 3.41
C LEU A 252 -9.14 -21.25 2.51
N TYR A 253 -7.98 -21.86 2.61
CA TYR A 253 -6.83 -21.63 1.74
C TYR A 253 -6.57 -22.83 0.82
N TYR A 254 -6.10 -22.57 -0.41
CA TYR A 254 -5.58 -23.56 -1.35
C TYR A 254 -4.34 -23.01 -2.08
N ASP A 255 -3.31 -23.84 -2.22
CA ASP A 255 -1.94 -23.49 -2.66
C ASP A 255 -1.74 -23.47 -4.18
N GLN A 256 -2.83 -23.56 -4.94
CA GLN A 256 -2.79 -23.53 -6.41
C GLN A 256 -3.61 -22.34 -6.95
N PRO A 257 -3.21 -21.77 -8.10
CA PRO A 257 -2.18 -22.24 -9.03
C PRO A 257 -0.73 -21.80 -8.73
N ASP A 258 -0.45 -21.16 -7.59
CA ASP A 258 0.89 -20.66 -7.22
C ASP A 258 2.00 -21.71 -7.43
N ALA A 259 1.85 -22.89 -6.83
CA ALA A 259 2.89 -23.92 -6.92
C ALA A 259 3.19 -24.35 -8.36
N MET A 260 2.18 -24.45 -9.23
CA MET A 260 2.41 -24.70 -10.67
C MET A 260 3.05 -23.49 -11.37
N GLY A 261 2.66 -22.27 -11.00
CA GLY A 261 3.26 -21.03 -11.49
C GLY A 261 4.75 -20.96 -11.18
N HIS A 262 5.15 -21.28 -9.95
CA HIS A 262 6.55 -21.33 -9.53
C HIS A 262 7.39 -22.34 -10.30
N LEU A 263 6.84 -23.51 -10.62
CA LEU A 263 7.55 -24.58 -11.32
C LEU A 263 7.68 -24.35 -12.83
N TYR A 264 6.59 -23.89 -13.48
CA TYR A 264 6.48 -23.90 -14.93
C TYR A 264 6.38 -22.51 -15.57
N GLY A 265 6.15 -21.47 -14.77
CA GLY A 265 5.87 -20.11 -15.27
C GLY A 265 4.37 -19.85 -15.36
N SER A 266 4.02 -18.57 -15.19
CA SER A 266 2.67 -18.03 -15.13
C SER A 266 1.85 -18.33 -16.38
N SER A 267 2.48 -18.46 -17.56
CA SER A 267 1.81 -18.66 -18.85
C SER A 267 1.84 -20.11 -19.34
N SER A 268 2.23 -21.06 -18.49
CA SER A 268 2.42 -22.46 -18.87
C SER A 268 1.10 -23.24 -19.09
N PRO A 269 1.12 -24.30 -19.93
CA PRO A 269 0.02 -25.26 -20.02
C PRO A 269 -0.33 -25.93 -18.69
N GLU A 270 0.65 -26.11 -17.80
CA GLU A 270 0.48 -26.69 -16.47
C GLU A 270 -0.38 -25.78 -15.58
N VAL A 271 -0.10 -24.47 -15.57
CA VAL A 271 -0.95 -23.47 -14.88
C VAL A 271 -2.36 -23.46 -15.48
N ASN A 272 -2.50 -23.54 -16.82
CA ASN A 272 -3.81 -23.62 -17.47
C ASN A 272 -4.62 -24.85 -17.03
N LYS A 273 -3.97 -26.01 -16.93
CA LYS A 273 -4.59 -27.23 -16.41
C LYS A 273 -5.07 -27.03 -14.98
N GLU A 274 -4.25 -26.37 -14.15
CA GLU A 274 -4.58 -26.16 -12.74
C GLU A 274 -5.71 -25.15 -12.52
N ILE A 275 -5.74 -24.06 -13.30
CA ILE A 275 -6.89 -23.13 -13.32
C ILE A 275 -8.20 -23.89 -13.62
N ALA A 276 -8.17 -24.79 -14.61
CA ALA A 276 -9.34 -25.60 -14.96
C ALA A 276 -9.68 -26.64 -13.88
N ASN A 277 -8.72 -27.15 -13.11
CA ASN A 277 -8.97 -28.05 -11.98
C ASN A 277 -9.67 -27.30 -10.84
N VAL A 278 -9.13 -26.14 -10.45
CA VAL A 278 -9.69 -25.26 -9.43
C VAL A 278 -11.13 -24.84 -9.78
N ASP A 279 -11.37 -24.44 -11.03
CA ASP A 279 -12.73 -24.07 -11.47
C ASP A 279 -13.71 -25.24 -11.35
N ARG A 280 -13.32 -26.46 -11.73
CA ARG A 280 -14.18 -27.65 -11.61
C ARG A 280 -14.53 -27.95 -10.15
N ALA A 281 -13.58 -27.85 -9.23
CA ALA A 281 -13.83 -28.06 -7.81
C ALA A 281 -14.83 -27.01 -7.26
N ILE A 282 -14.65 -25.74 -7.63
CA ILE A 282 -15.60 -24.67 -7.26
C ILE A 282 -16.97 -24.88 -7.91
N SER A 283 -17.02 -25.37 -9.14
CA SER A 283 -18.27 -25.74 -9.82
C SER A 283 -19.04 -26.79 -9.02
N HIS A 284 -18.38 -27.86 -8.57
CA HIS A 284 -19.00 -28.89 -7.73
C HIS A 284 -19.50 -28.34 -6.39
N PHE A 285 -18.73 -27.44 -5.76
CA PHE A 285 -19.14 -26.78 -4.52
C PHE A 285 -20.40 -25.91 -4.72
N VAL A 286 -20.41 -25.05 -5.74
CA VAL A 286 -21.56 -24.20 -6.10
C VAL A 286 -22.79 -25.05 -6.41
N GLN A 287 -22.65 -26.12 -7.20
CA GLN A 287 -23.74 -27.07 -7.47
C GLN A 287 -24.24 -27.76 -6.19
N GLY A 288 -23.35 -28.01 -5.22
CA GLY A 288 -23.74 -28.47 -3.87
C GLY A 288 -24.66 -27.46 -3.17
N LEU A 289 -24.26 -26.19 -3.11
CA LEU A 289 -25.07 -25.13 -2.52
C LEU A 289 -26.42 -24.96 -3.22
N GLN A 290 -26.45 -25.04 -4.56
CA GLN A 290 -27.67 -24.95 -5.36
C GLN A 290 -28.61 -26.14 -5.14
N ARG A 291 -28.09 -27.38 -5.14
CA ARG A 291 -28.88 -28.61 -4.86
C ARG A 291 -29.56 -28.55 -3.49
N HIS A 292 -28.91 -27.94 -2.51
CA HIS A 292 -29.48 -27.73 -1.17
C HIS A 292 -30.28 -26.43 -1.03
N SER A 293 -30.43 -25.64 -2.11
CA SER A 293 -31.17 -24.36 -2.13
C SER A 293 -30.64 -23.32 -1.12
N ILE A 294 -29.31 -23.27 -0.93
CA ILE A 294 -28.63 -22.35 -0.01
C ILE A 294 -27.61 -21.44 -0.70
N PHE A 295 -27.46 -21.54 -2.02
CA PHE A 295 -26.52 -20.72 -2.79
C PHE A 295 -26.75 -19.22 -2.61
N ASP A 296 -28.00 -18.77 -2.65
CA ASP A 296 -28.38 -17.36 -2.42
C ASP A 296 -28.51 -17.00 -0.92
N CYS A 297 -28.22 -17.93 -0.01
CA CYS A 297 -28.31 -17.74 1.44
C CYS A 297 -26.94 -17.64 2.13
N VAL A 298 -25.86 -17.81 1.37
CA VAL A 298 -24.47 -17.76 1.86
C VAL A 298 -23.76 -16.60 1.18
N ASN A 299 -22.99 -15.83 1.95
CA ASN A 299 -22.05 -14.87 1.39
C ASN A 299 -20.75 -15.61 1.07
N LEU A 300 -20.49 -15.86 -0.21
CA LEU A 300 -19.27 -16.46 -0.73
C LEU A 300 -18.33 -15.36 -1.21
N ILE A 301 -17.10 -15.39 -0.72
CA ILE A 301 -15.99 -14.57 -1.20
C ILE A 301 -14.91 -15.51 -1.75
N VAL A 302 -14.47 -15.26 -2.98
CA VAL A 302 -13.31 -15.88 -3.60
C VAL A 302 -12.24 -14.82 -3.78
N VAL A 303 -11.03 -15.09 -3.27
CA VAL A 303 -9.88 -14.18 -3.36
C VAL A 303 -8.61 -14.88 -3.83
N SER A 304 -7.60 -14.07 -4.16
CA SER A 304 -6.21 -14.49 -4.11
C SER A 304 -5.38 -13.45 -3.38
N ASP A 305 -4.22 -13.88 -2.91
CA ASP A 305 -3.27 -13.09 -2.15
C ASP A 305 -2.34 -12.27 -3.04
N HIS A 306 -1.88 -12.79 -4.17
CA HIS A 306 -1.05 -12.11 -5.16
C HIS A 306 -1.20 -12.71 -6.57
N GLY A 307 -0.55 -12.08 -7.54
CA GLY A 307 -0.37 -12.61 -8.89
C GLY A 307 0.93 -13.40 -9.08
N MET A 308 1.43 -13.44 -10.31
CA MET A 308 2.64 -14.19 -10.70
C MET A 308 3.29 -13.57 -11.95
N GLU A 309 4.61 -13.44 -11.93
CA GLU A 309 5.46 -12.90 -13.00
C GLU A 309 6.54 -13.90 -13.40
N ASP A 310 6.87 -14.01 -14.68
CA ASP A 310 7.90 -14.96 -15.12
C ASP A 310 9.32 -14.42 -14.82
N ALA A 311 10.11 -15.23 -14.11
CA ALA A 311 11.53 -14.97 -13.90
C ALA A 311 12.35 -15.42 -15.12
N LEU A 312 13.45 -14.70 -15.40
CA LEU A 312 14.32 -14.98 -16.54
C LEU A 312 15.77 -15.15 -16.10
N CYS A 313 16.39 -16.30 -16.39
CA CYS A 313 17.79 -16.56 -16.03
C CYS A 313 18.81 -15.60 -16.64
N ASN A 314 18.52 -15.02 -17.81
CA ASN A 314 19.36 -13.95 -18.38
C ASN A 314 19.13 -12.57 -17.72
N ARG A 315 18.28 -12.50 -16.70
CA ARG A 315 18.01 -11.34 -15.83
C ARG A 315 18.28 -11.66 -14.36
N SER A 316 19.03 -12.73 -14.09
CA SER A 316 19.52 -13.05 -12.75
C SER A 316 20.78 -12.26 -12.42
N ILE A 317 20.79 -11.62 -11.24
CA ILE A 317 21.85 -10.73 -10.77
C ILE A 317 22.53 -11.35 -9.55
N ASP A 318 23.86 -11.46 -9.60
CA ASP A 318 24.71 -11.93 -8.51
C ASP A 318 25.55 -10.77 -7.98
N LEU A 319 25.34 -10.42 -6.71
CA LEU A 319 25.99 -9.28 -6.04
C LEU A 319 27.47 -9.54 -5.75
N ILE A 320 27.86 -10.76 -5.35
CA ILE A 320 29.27 -11.11 -5.11
C ILE A 320 30.07 -11.09 -6.41
N SER A 321 29.51 -11.61 -7.49
CA SER A 321 30.10 -11.52 -8.83
C SER A 321 30.26 -10.06 -9.28
N PHE A 322 29.33 -9.17 -8.92
CA PHE A 322 29.46 -7.74 -9.17
C PHE A 322 30.63 -7.13 -8.38
N ILE A 323 30.70 -7.39 -7.06
CA ILE A 323 31.79 -6.93 -6.19
C ILE A 323 33.15 -7.37 -6.74
N ALA A 324 33.31 -8.65 -7.09
CA ALA A 324 34.57 -9.19 -7.59
C ALA A 324 35.03 -8.48 -8.87
N ARG A 325 34.10 -8.17 -9.79
CA ARG A 325 34.40 -7.44 -11.03
C ARG A 325 34.79 -5.99 -10.78
N GLU A 326 34.09 -5.28 -9.90
CA GLU A 326 34.42 -3.88 -9.59
C GLU A 326 35.72 -3.77 -8.79
N ARG A 327 36.01 -4.74 -7.91
CA ARG A 327 37.32 -4.87 -7.24
C ARG A 327 38.44 -5.05 -8.26
N ALA A 328 38.28 -5.95 -9.23
CA ALA A 328 39.29 -6.20 -10.26
C ALA A 328 39.55 -4.97 -11.16
N LYS A 329 38.58 -4.08 -11.32
CA LYS A 329 38.72 -2.81 -12.05
C LYS A 329 39.27 -1.66 -11.19
N GLY A 330 39.37 -1.82 -9.87
CA GLY A 330 39.69 -0.75 -8.93
C GLY A 330 38.59 0.32 -8.82
N THR A 331 37.34 -0.01 -9.16
CA THR A 331 36.20 0.93 -9.13
C THR A 331 35.31 0.76 -7.90
N LEU A 332 35.57 -0.26 -7.08
CA LEU A 332 34.87 -0.50 -5.83
C LEU A 332 35.28 0.55 -4.79
N LYS A 333 34.31 1.33 -4.29
CA LYS A 333 34.55 2.44 -3.33
C LYS A 333 34.90 1.96 -1.92
N HIS A 334 34.29 0.85 -1.51
CA HIS A 334 34.43 0.27 -0.17
C HIS A 334 34.78 -1.21 -0.33
N ASP A 335 35.72 -1.74 0.45
CA ASP A 335 36.18 -3.13 0.31
C ASP A 335 35.18 -4.12 0.94
N VAL A 336 33.96 -4.14 0.40
CA VAL A 336 32.88 -5.02 0.82
C VAL A 336 33.18 -6.44 0.37
N THR A 337 32.96 -7.40 1.26
CA THR A 337 33.07 -8.83 1.00
C THR A 337 31.73 -9.53 1.27
N ASP A 338 31.68 -10.82 0.99
CA ASP A 338 30.49 -11.64 1.20
C ASP A 338 30.06 -11.75 2.67
N GLU A 339 31.02 -11.76 3.60
CA GLU A 339 30.74 -11.89 5.02
C GLU A 339 30.21 -10.59 5.64
N ASP A 340 30.34 -9.46 4.93
CA ASP A 340 30.03 -8.14 5.47
C ASP A 340 28.54 -7.81 5.46
N PHE A 341 27.71 -8.52 4.68
CA PHE A 341 26.30 -8.22 4.55
C PHE A 341 25.45 -9.46 4.33
N HIS A 342 24.15 -9.28 4.48
CA HIS A 342 23.16 -10.28 4.10
C HIS A 342 22.09 -9.69 3.21
N LEU A 343 21.68 -10.46 2.22
CA LEU A 343 20.50 -10.21 1.42
C LEU A 343 19.41 -11.24 1.77
N ARG A 344 18.27 -10.74 2.25
CA ARG A 344 17.03 -11.50 2.33
C ARG A 344 16.27 -11.34 1.02
N GLY A 345 15.67 -12.42 0.53
CA GLY A 345 14.76 -12.41 -0.62
C GLY A 345 15.46 -12.33 -1.98
N HIS A 346 14.67 -12.37 -3.06
CA HIS A 346 15.17 -12.50 -4.43
C HIS A 346 14.51 -11.54 -5.45
N THR A 347 13.21 -11.35 -5.34
CA THR A 347 12.39 -10.45 -6.18
C THR A 347 12.07 -9.13 -5.47
N GLU A 348 12.36 -9.10 -4.19
CA GLU A 348 12.29 -8.01 -3.25
C GLU A 348 13.08 -8.50 -2.04
N GLY A 349 13.63 -7.56 -1.28
CA GLY A 349 14.54 -7.97 -0.25
C GLY A 349 14.90 -6.90 0.73
N GLY A 350 15.56 -7.34 1.79
CA GLY A 350 16.22 -6.48 2.73
C GLY A 350 17.72 -6.75 2.71
N MET A 351 18.49 -5.69 2.89
CA MET A 351 19.94 -5.78 3.03
C MET A 351 20.37 -5.10 4.33
N ASP A 352 21.18 -5.82 5.10
CA ASP A 352 21.77 -5.34 6.33
C ASP A 352 23.25 -5.71 6.41
N SER A 353 24.03 -4.81 7.01
CA SER A 353 25.41 -5.10 7.36
C SER A 353 25.48 -6.10 8.51
N ARG A 354 26.39 -7.06 8.37
CA ARG A 354 26.79 -8.02 9.41
C ARG A 354 28.15 -7.72 10.03
N SER A 355 28.85 -6.71 9.51
CA SER A 355 30.22 -6.39 9.88
C SER A 355 30.29 -5.04 10.59
N PRO A 356 31.07 -4.92 11.68
CA PRO A 356 31.27 -3.63 12.35
C PRO A 356 32.08 -2.64 11.50
N ASN A 357 32.79 -3.11 10.47
CA ASN A 357 33.66 -2.28 9.62
C ASN A 357 32.94 -1.75 8.36
N ILE A 358 31.80 -2.33 8.00
CA ILE A 358 31.01 -1.93 6.85
C ILE A 358 29.66 -1.39 7.35
N THR A 359 29.35 -0.14 7.08
CA THR A 359 28.05 0.43 7.47
C THR A 359 27.00 0.19 6.38
N ASN A 360 25.71 0.31 6.73
CA ASN A 360 24.63 0.27 5.73
C ASN A 360 24.79 1.40 4.69
N ASP A 361 25.35 2.55 5.06
CA ASP A 361 25.65 3.62 4.11
C ASP A 361 26.72 3.21 3.09
N MET A 362 27.75 2.48 3.52
CA MET A 362 28.78 1.95 2.62
C MET A 362 28.20 0.88 1.67
N LEU A 363 27.27 0.06 2.15
CA LEU A 363 26.53 -0.89 1.28
C LEU A 363 25.64 -0.14 0.29
N TYR A 364 24.92 0.88 0.75
CA TYR A 364 24.11 1.73 -0.11
C TYR A 364 24.96 2.38 -1.23
N ASP A 365 26.11 2.97 -0.89
CA ASP A 365 27.04 3.56 -1.87
C ASP A 365 27.65 2.53 -2.83
N THR A 366 27.78 1.28 -2.37
CA THR A 366 28.31 0.16 -3.16
C THR A 366 27.32 -0.29 -4.22
N PHE A 367 26.02 -0.38 -3.93
CA PHE A 367 25.02 -0.99 -4.81
C PHE A 367 24.00 -0.02 -5.42
N SER A 368 23.72 1.11 -4.79
CA SER A 368 22.74 2.07 -5.28
C SER A 368 23.15 2.62 -6.64
N CYS A 369 22.20 2.58 -7.58
CA CYS A 369 22.37 3.06 -8.95
C CYS A 369 23.55 2.49 -9.72
N LYS A 370 23.97 1.26 -9.39
CA LYS A 370 24.98 0.55 -10.16
C LYS A 370 24.39 -0.15 -11.37
N GLU A 371 25.15 -0.11 -12.45
CA GLU A 371 24.87 -0.88 -13.65
C GLU A 371 25.43 -2.30 -13.51
N PHE A 372 24.60 -3.29 -13.81
CA PHE A 372 24.95 -4.70 -13.83
C PHE A 372 24.99 -5.21 -15.26
N THR A 373 26.03 -5.97 -15.59
CA THR A 373 26.12 -6.69 -16.86
C THR A 373 25.30 -7.97 -16.77
N LEU A 374 24.36 -8.16 -17.70
CA LEU A 374 23.55 -9.38 -17.74
C LEU A 374 24.37 -10.62 -18.12
N PRO A 375 24.01 -11.82 -17.63
CA PRO A 375 24.62 -13.08 -18.06
C PRO A 375 24.59 -13.22 -19.59
N ASN A 376 25.73 -13.58 -20.19
CA ASN A 376 25.89 -13.78 -21.64
C ASN A 376 25.49 -12.55 -22.50
N SER A 377 25.58 -11.33 -21.96
CA SER A 377 25.27 -10.10 -22.68
C SER A 377 26.30 -9.00 -22.42
N THR A 378 26.43 -8.07 -23.37
CA THR A 378 27.17 -6.81 -23.17
C THR A 378 26.27 -5.69 -22.63
N LYS A 379 24.95 -5.93 -22.54
CA LYS A 379 23.98 -4.95 -22.06
C LYS A 379 24.14 -4.74 -20.55
N LYS A 380 24.27 -3.47 -20.18
CA LYS A 380 24.22 -3.00 -18.80
C LYS A 380 22.82 -2.52 -18.44
N VAL A 381 22.39 -2.80 -17.21
CA VAL A 381 21.06 -2.44 -16.71
C VAL A 381 21.11 -2.06 -15.23
N VAL A 382 20.14 -1.30 -14.75
CA VAL A 382 19.88 -1.08 -13.32
C VAL A 382 18.68 -1.97 -12.95
N PRO A 383 18.92 -3.15 -12.32
CA PRO A 383 17.89 -4.18 -12.15
C PRO A 383 16.99 -3.94 -10.93
N PHE A 384 17.37 -3.06 -10.02
CA PHE A 384 16.63 -2.75 -8.80
C PHE A 384 16.90 -1.31 -8.36
N MET A 385 15.98 -0.79 -7.55
CA MET A 385 16.19 0.40 -6.72
C MET A 385 16.52 -0.05 -5.30
N LEU A 386 17.53 0.59 -4.70
CA LEU A 386 17.88 0.39 -3.30
C LEU A 386 17.44 1.64 -2.53
N TYR A 387 16.63 1.45 -1.49
CA TYR A 387 16.15 2.52 -0.63
C TYR A 387 16.68 2.33 0.78
N LYS A 388 17.02 3.42 1.46
CA LYS A 388 17.03 3.41 2.91
C LYS A 388 15.58 3.45 3.42
N LYS A 389 15.30 2.95 4.62
CA LYS A 389 13.94 2.97 5.18
C LYS A 389 13.29 4.35 5.13
N GLU A 390 14.00 5.38 5.55
CA GLU A 390 13.54 6.76 5.58
C GLU A 390 13.18 7.30 4.18
N ASP A 391 13.80 6.77 3.13
CA ASP A 391 13.63 7.17 1.73
C ASP A 391 12.61 6.32 0.96
N MET A 392 12.08 5.25 1.58
CA MET A 392 11.16 4.34 0.90
C MET A 392 9.85 5.06 0.56
N PRO A 393 9.34 4.96 -0.70
CA PRO A 393 8.09 5.60 -1.09
C PRO A 393 6.92 5.18 -0.18
N ARG A 394 6.20 6.17 0.37
CA ARG A 394 5.24 5.96 1.47
C ARG A 394 4.04 5.10 1.12
N ARG A 395 3.68 4.98 -0.17
CA ARG A 395 2.62 4.06 -0.62
C ARG A 395 2.89 2.58 -0.31
N PHE A 396 4.15 2.23 -0.03
CA PHE A 396 4.54 0.85 0.26
C PHE A 396 4.24 0.42 1.70
N HIS A 397 4.14 1.35 2.66
CA HIS A 397 3.92 1.04 4.09
C HIS A 397 4.82 -0.11 4.59
N TYR A 398 6.12 -0.01 4.29
CA TYR A 398 7.10 -1.07 4.50
C TYR A 398 8.39 -0.55 5.16
N THR A 399 8.23 0.08 6.32
CA THR A 399 9.34 0.71 7.07
C THR A 399 9.24 0.52 8.59
N ASN A 400 8.03 0.47 9.15
CA ASN A 400 7.76 0.54 10.59
C ASN A 400 7.80 -0.81 11.32
N SER A 401 8.79 -1.63 11.00
CA SER A 401 9.05 -2.87 11.73
C SER A 401 10.55 -3.08 11.91
N PRO A 402 11.01 -3.52 13.09
CA PRO A 402 12.41 -3.86 13.31
C PRO A 402 12.83 -5.10 12.49
N ARG A 403 11.86 -5.88 12.00
CA ARG A 403 12.10 -7.05 11.13
C ARG A 403 12.47 -6.66 9.71
N ILE A 404 12.09 -5.46 9.28
CA ILE A 404 12.47 -4.92 7.97
C ILE A 404 13.91 -4.40 8.09
N GLU A 405 14.75 -4.73 7.14
CA GLU A 405 16.17 -4.36 7.14
C GLU A 405 16.37 -2.87 6.84
N PRO A 406 17.50 -2.26 7.25
CA PRO A 406 17.78 -0.83 7.03
C PRO A 406 17.83 -0.41 5.55
N LEU A 407 18.23 -1.32 4.66
CA LEU A 407 18.18 -1.10 3.21
C LEU A 407 17.14 -2.04 2.60
N ILE A 408 16.32 -1.51 1.69
CA ILE A 408 15.23 -2.22 1.03
C ILE A 408 15.51 -2.28 -0.47
N LEU A 409 15.47 -3.49 -1.00
CA LEU A 409 15.70 -3.79 -2.41
C LEU A 409 14.35 -3.93 -3.12
N ASN A 410 14.04 -3.00 -4.03
CA ASN A 410 12.87 -3.06 -4.92
C ASN A 410 13.33 -3.47 -6.33
N VAL A 411 13.11 -4.73 -6.70
CA VAL A 411 13.60 -5.32 -7.96
C VAL A 411 12.61 -5.08 -9.09
N LYS A 412 13.11 -4.79 -10.30
CA LYS A 412 12.28 -4.61 -11.50
C LYS A 412 11.64 -5.95 -11.91
N PRO A 413 10.43 -5.96 -12.49
CA PRO A 413 9.74 -7.19 -12.88
C PRO A 413 10.57 -8.05 -13.84
N GLY A 414 10.54 -9.37 -13.59
CA GLY A 414 11.27 -10.38 -14.35
C GLY A 414 12.77 -10.47 -14.05
N TYR A 415 13.28 -9.67 -13.10
CA TYR A 415 14.64 -9.79 -12.56
C TYR A 415 14.62 -10.52 -11.23
N THR A 416 15.70 -11.24 -10.94
CA THR A 416 15.96 -11.83 -9.63
C THR A 416 17.35 -11.43 -9.17
N VAL A 417 17.51 -11.13 -7.89
CA VAL A 417 18.77 -10.71 -7.29
C VAL A 417 19.14 -11.69 -6.19
N PHE A 418 20.39 -12.12 -6.20
CA PHE A 418 20.94 -13.05 -5.24
C PHE A 418 22.24 -12.48 -4.67
N GLN A 419 22.53 -12.81 -3.41
CA GLN A 419 23.85 -12.55 -2.84
C GLN A 419 24.91 -13.31 -3.66
N HIS A 420 24.73 -14.63 -3.78
CA HIS A 420 25.57 -15.54 -4.56
C HIS A 420 24.95 -15.95 -5.89
N SER A 421 25.61 -16.84 -6.64
CA SER A 421 24.99 -17.53 -7.78
C SER A 421 23.67 -18.20 -7.38
N ASP A 422 22.68 -18.17 -8.29
CA ASP A 422 21.36 -18.76 -8.09
C ASP A 422 21.47 -20.20 -7.53
N PRO A 423 21.05 -20.42 -6.27
CA PRO A 423 21.34 -21.66 -5.59
C PRO A 423 20.45 -22.83 -6.04
N SER A 424 19.39 -22.61 -6.84
CA SER A 424 18.35 -23.63 -7.04
C SER A 424 17.50 -23.48 -8.31
N ASN A 425 18.04 -22.96 -9.43
CA ASN A 425 17.25 -22.64 -10.63
C ASN A 425 16.07 -21.69 -10.33
N PHE A 426 16.23 -20.84 -9.31
CA PHE A 426 15.21 -19.89 -8.89
C PHE A 426 14.92 -18.85 -9.98
N CYS A 427 15.81 -18.69 -10.96
CA CYS A 427 15.60 -17.87 -12.14
C CYS A 427 14.68 -18.48 -13.22
N HIS A 428 14.18 -19.71 -13.03
CA HIS A 428 13.18 -20.36 -13.89
C HIS A 428 11.77 -20.31 -13.28
N GLY A 429 10.75 -20.33 -14.15
CA GLY A 429 9.34 -20.35 -13.74
C GLY A 429 8.82 -18.97 -13.30
N GLY A 430 7.76 -18.97 -12.51
CA GLY A 430 7.10 -17.75 -12.02
C GLY A 430 7.61 -17.34 -10.63
N ARG A 431 7.67 -16.04 -10.36
CA ARG A 431 7.94 -15.44 -9.04
C ARG A 431 6.94 -14.31 -8.77
N HIS A 432 6.84 -13.93 -7.51
CA HIS A 432 6.00 -12.85 -7.01
C HIS A 432 6.78 -12.15 -5.88
N GLY A 433 6.24 -11.06 -5.32
CA GLY A 433 6.91 -10.23 -4.31
C GLY A 433 7.36 -8.86 -4.81
N TYR A 434 7.29 -8.63 -6.12
CA TYR A 434 7.50 -7.33 -6.76
C TYR A 434 6.49 -6.26 -6.31
N ASP A 435 6.71 -5.04 -6.80
CA ASP A 435 5.82 -3.88 -6.61
C ASP A 435 4.33 -4.22 -6.83
N ASN A 436 3.51 -3.89 -5.84
CA ASN A 436 2.12 -4.33 -5.76
C ASN A 436 1.16 -3.65 -6.75
N VAL A 437 1.61 -2.57 -7.41
CA VAL A 437 0.83 -1.91 -8.48
C VAL A 437 1.06 -2.51 -9.86
N LEU A 438 1.95 -3.49 -9.99
CA LEU A 438 2.16 -4.22 -11.25
C LEU A 438 0.95 -5.11 -11.55
N GLU A 439 0.46 -5.07 -12.79
CA GLU A 439 -0.63 -5.93 -13.28
C GLU A 439 -0.32 -7.42 -13.09
N THR A 440 0.97 -7.80 -13.10
CA THR A 440 1.39 -9.18 -12.89
C THR A 440 1.22 -9.64 -11.45
N MET A 441 1.17 -8.72 -10.48
CA MET A 441 0.97 -8.98 -9.05
C MET A 441 -0.50 -8.84 -8.62
N GLU A 442 -1.40 -8.44 -9.52
CA GLU A 442 -2.81 -8.27 -9.22
C GLU A 442 -3.50 -9.62 -8.96
N GLY A 443 -4.19 -9.69 -7.83
CA GLY A 443 -5.04 -10.79 -7.40
C GLY A 443 -6.52 -10.51 -7.62
N LEU A 444 -7.32 -11.45 -7.14
CA LEU A 444 -8.74 -11.60 -7.44
C LEU A 444 -9.61 -11.25 -6.22
N PHE A 445 -10.75 -10.61 -6.46
CA PHE A 445 -11.90 -10.62 -5.56
C PHE A 445 -13.21 -10.86 -6.33
N ILE A 446 -13.97 -11.86 -5.91
CA ILE A 446 -15.36 -12.10 -6.35
C ILE A 446 -16.22 -12.37 -5.10
N GLY A 447 -17.25 -11.57 -4.90
CA GLY A 447 -18.27 -11.73 -3.87
C GLY A 447 -19.61 -12.13 -4.48
N HIS A 448 -20.25 -13.17 -3.96
CA HIS A 448 -21.59 -13.61 -4.33
C HIS A 448 -22.42 -13.87 -3.07
N GLY A 449 -23.71 -13.58 -3.12
CA GLY A 449 -24.64 -13.87 -2.02
C GLY A 449 -25.54 -12.69 -1.67
N PRO A 450 -26.35 -12.82 -0.61
CA PRO A 450 -27.42 -11.87 -0.31
C PRO A 450 -26.91 -10.47 0.08
N ALA A 451 -25.64 -10.33 0.47
CA ALA A 451 -25.06 -9.03 0.77
C ALA A 451 -24.50 -8.29 -0.46
N PHE A 452 -24.13 -9.02 -1.53
CA PHE A 452 -23.42 -8.46 -2.67
C PHE A 452 -24.38 -8.03 -3.78
N LYS A 453 -24.06 -6.92 -4.46
CA LYS A 453 -24.77 -6.54 -5.69
C LYS A 453 -24.47 -7.56 -6.80
N SER A 454 -25.37 -7.64 -7.77
CA SER A 454 -25.19 -8.51 -8.94
C SER A 454 -24.70 -7.71 -10.15
N GLY A 455 -23.75 -8.27 -10.90
CA GLY A 455 -23.22 -7.68 -12.12
C GLY A 455 -22.40 -6.41 -11.90
N VAL A 456 -21.76 -6.29 -10.73
CA VAL A 456 -21.01 -5.08 -10.36
C VAL A 456 -19.51 -5.34 -10.41
N GLN A 457 -18.78 -4.44 -11.07
CA GLN A 457 -17.32 -4.40 -11.00
C GLN A 457 -16.87 -2.99 -10.58
N THR A 458 -15.91 -2.90 -9.66
CA THR A 458 -15.37 -1.61 -9.18
C THR A 458 -13.93 -1.41 -9.65
N GLU A 459 -13.40 -0.21 -9.39
CA GLU A 459 -11.97 0.04 -9.53
C GLU A 459 -11.16 -0.85 -8.56
N PRO A 460 -9.88 -1.15 -8.89
CA PRO A 460 -8.99 -1.95 -8.06
C PRO A 460 -8.84 -1.42 -6.63
N LEU A 461 -8.72 -2.33 -5.67
CA LEU A 461 -8.57 -2.03 -4.24
C LEU A 461 -7.42 -2.84 -3.63
N VAL A 462 -6.86 -2.37 -2.52
CA VAL A 462 -5.85 -3.11 -1.77
C VAL A 462 -6.56 -4.13 -0.87
N ASN A 463 -6.00 -5.34 -0.73
CA ASN A 463 -6.68 -6.43 -0.05
C ASN A 463 -6.86 -6.24 1.48
N ILE A 464 -6.17 -5.25 2.10
CA ILE A 464 -6.40 -4.85 3.50
C ILE A 464 -7.84 -4.41 3.75
N GLU A 465 -8.54 -3.97 2.71
CA GLU A 465 -9.94 -3.55 2.77
C GLU A 465 -10.89 -4.73 3.08
N LEU A 466 -10.46 -5.97 2.85
CA LEU A 466 -11.25 -7.17 3.06
C LEU A 466 -11.68 -7.35 4.52
N TYR A 467 -10.82 -7.00 5.49
CA TYR A 467 -11.11 -7.18 6.91
C TYR A 467 -12.35 -6.40 7.37
N ASN A 468 -12.46 -5.14 6.98
CA ASN A 468 -13.61 -4.30 7.30
C ASN A 468 -14.89 -4.84 6.64
N LEU A 469 -14.80 -5.31 5.40
CA LEU A 469 -15.90 -5.96 4.69
C LEU A 469 -16.37 -7.22 5.45
N MET A 470 -15.44 -8.11 5.84
CA MET A 470 -15.79 -9.32 6.59
C MET A 470 -16.45 -8.99 7.94
N CYS A 471 -15.97 -7.96 8.64
CA CYS A 471 -16.59 -7.50 9.88
C CYS A 471 -18.03 -7.03 9.67
N GLU A 472 -18.30 -6.26 8.61
CA GLU A 472 -19.65 -5.79 8.29
C GLU A 472 -20.59 -6.94 7.92
N LEU A 473 -20.14 -7.87 7.08
CA LEU A 473 -20.91 -9.06 6.68
C LEU A 473 -21.27 -9.96 7.87
N LEU A 474 -20.40 -10.03 8.88
CA LEU A 474 -20.63 -10.76 10.13
C LEU A 474 -21.41 -9.94 11.17
N SER A 475 -21.64 -8.64 10.91
CA SER A 475 -22.22 -7.69 11.86
C SER A 475 -21.44 -7.64 13.18
N ILE A 476 -20.13 -7.50 13.09
CA ILE A 476 -19.20 -7.37 14.23
C ILE A 476 -18.39 -6.07 14.09
N SER A 477 -17.89 -5.56 15.22
CA SER A 477 -17.04 -4.37 15.24
C SER A 477 -15.60 -4.75 14.85
N PRO A 478 -14.98 -4.08 13.88
CA PRO A 478 -13.58 -4.33 13.51
C PRO A 478 -12.63 -3.86 14.62
N ALA A 479 -11.49 -4.55 14.77
CA ALA A 479 -10.34 -4.01 15.50
C ALA A 479 -9.70 -2.86 14.70
N PRO A 480 -8.88 -1.99 15.35
CA PRO A 480 -8.12 -0.96 14.62
C PRO A 480 -7.27 -1.58 13.52
N ASN A 481 -7.43 -1.07 12.29
CA ASN A 481 -6.77 -1.58 11.09
C ASN A 481 -6.50 -0.46 10.08
N ASN A 482 -5.75 -0.75 9.02
CA ASN A 482 -5.37 0.22 7.99
C ASN A 482 -6.41 0.37 6.87
N GLY A 483 -7.36 -0.57 6.74
CA GLY A 483 -8.44 -0.48 5.76
C GLY A 483 -9.36 0.72 6.03
N THR A 484 -9.87 1.33 4.96
CA THR A 484 -10.78 2.48 5.04
C THR A 484 -12.24 2.03 5.05
N GLU A 485 -12.94 2.27 6.16
CA GLU A 485 -14.37 1.99 6.26
C GLU A 485 -15.15 2.63 5.10
N GLY A 486 -15.93 1.84 4.38
CA GLY A 486 -16.70 2.31 3.23
C GLY A 486 -16.10 2.05 1.86
N SER A 487 -14.82 1.70 1.77
CA SER A 487 -14.12 1.45 0.50
C SER A 487 -14.81 0.37 -0.35
N MET A 488 -15.34 -0.67 0.29
CA MET A 488 -16.01 -1.80 -0.35
C MET A 488 -17.54 -1.64 -0.49
N HIS A 489 -18.14 -0.51 -0.03
CA HIS A 489 -19.61 -0.34 0.00
C HIS A 489 -20.25 -0.33 -1.40
N SER A 490 -19.49 0.03 -2.43
CA SER A 490 -19.94 -0.02 -3.82
C SER A 490 -20.33 -1.43 -4.27
N LEU A 491 -19.78 -2.48 -3.63
CA LEU A 491 -20.04 -3.89 -3.89
C LEU A 491 -21.26 -4.45 -3.13
N LEU A 492 -21.78 -3.73 -2.11
CA LEU A 492 -22.82 -4.22 -1.20
C LEU A 492 -24.22 -3.71 -1.53
N GLN A 493 -25.25 -4.56 -1.42
CA GLN A 493 -26.64 -4.15 -1.66
C GLN A 493 -27.13 -3.13 -0.64
N ASN A 494 -26.83 -3.37 0.64
CA ASN A 494 -27.30 -2.58 1.78
C ASN A 494 -26.13 -2.32 2.73
N PRO A 495 -25.16 -1.46 2.35
CA PRO A 495 -24.04 -1.14 3.21
C PRO A 495 -24.49 -0.38 4.46
N LYS A 496 -23.75 -0.53 5.56
CA LYS A 496 -23.95 0.28 6.77
C LYS A 496 -23.76 1.76 6.48
N THR A 497 -24.48 2.61 7.22
CA THR A 497 -24.27 4.05 7.15
C THR A 497 -22.91 4.39 7.76
N LEU A 498 -22.06 5.07 6.99
CA LEU A 498 -20.76 5.54 7.47
C LEU A 498 -20.95 6.63 8.53
N SER A 499 -20.21 6.51 9.63
CA SER A 499 -20.12 7.59 10.60
C SER A 499 -19.46 8.81 9.95
N ARG A 500 -19.99 10.01 10.21
CA ARG A 500 -19.35 11.23 9.72
C ARG A 500 -18.09 11.47 10.55
N GLU A 501 -16.95 11.28 9.94
CA GLU A 501 -15.67 11.58 10.56
C GLU A 501 -15.62 13.07 10.97
N LYS A 502 -15.08 13.33 12.17
CA LYS A 502 -15.02 14.69 12.74
C LYS A 502 -13.78 15.41 12.21
N TYR A 503 -14.01 16.27 11.22
CA TYR A 503 -13.01 17.22 10.72
C TYR A 503 -13.53 18.64 10.83
N SER A 504 -12.58 19.56 10.95
CA SER A 504 -12.88 20.99 11.00
C SER A 504 -12.52 21.63 9.67
N SER A 505 -13.49 22.36 9.12
CA SER A 505 -13.24 23.27 8.01
C SER A 505 -12.25 24.37 8.43
N PRO A 506 -11.42 24.87 7.52
CA PRO A 506 -10.56 26.02 7.77
C PRO A 506 -11.38 27.23 8.25
N SER A 507 -10.80 28.01 9.16
CA SER A 507 -11.36 29.28 9.63
C SER A 507 -11.19 30.40 8.58
N LYS A 508 -12.03 31.43 8.65
CA LYS A 508 -11.89 32.65 7.82
C LYS A 508 -10.82 33.58 8.45
N PRO A 509 -10.07 34.37 7.64
CA PRO A 509 -9.04 35.25 8.15
C PRO A 509 -9.62 36.49 8.82
N VAL A 510 -8.82 37.07 9.73
CA VAL A 510 -9.15 38.35 10.37
C VAL A 510 -8.53 39.48 9.56
N ASN A 511 -9.39 40.17 8.80
CA ASN A 511 -8.99 41.34 8.02
C ASN A 511 -8.54 42.49 8.95
N PRO A 512 -7.55 43.29 8.52
CA PRO A 512 -7.08 44.42 9.32
C PRO A 512 -8.21 45.44 9.51
N SER A 513 -8.40 45.85 10.75
CA SER A 513 -9.51 46.72 11.19
C SER A 513 -9.11 48.19 11.28
N THR A 514 -7.80 48.48 11.35
CA THR A 514 -7.27 49.85 11.47
C THR A 514 -6.18 50.15 10.43
N SER A 515 -5.99 51.43 10.13
CA SER A 515 -4.90 51.89 9.25
C SER A 515 -3.51 51.62 9.85
N HIS A 516 -3.41 51.58 11.18
CA HIS A 516 -2.20 51.20 11.91
C HIS A 516 -1.87 49.73 11.67
N GLU A 517 -2.82 48.84 11.93
CA GLU A 517 -2.67 47.40 11.73
C GLU A 517 -2.34 47.06 10.28
N LEU A 518 -2.98 47.73 9.32
CA LEU A 518 -2.64 47.59 7.90
C LEU A 518 -1.19 48.01 7.60
N ARG A 519 -0.70 49.09 8.21
CA ARG A 519 0.69 49.56 8.04
C ARG A 519 1.70 48.62 8.66
N GLU A 520 1.43 48.12 9.86
CA GLU A 520 2.29 47.13 10.53
C GLU A 520 2.42 45.86 9.70
N ARG A 521 1.28 45.32 9.23
CA ARG A 521 1.28 44.12 8.38
C ARG A 521 1.96 44.37 7.03
N ARG A 522 1.95 45.60 6.49
CA ARG A 522 2.68 45.95 5.26
C ARG A 522 4.20 46.01 5.41
N ASN A 523 4.73 46.27 6.61
CA ASN A 523 6.16 46.39 6.84
C ASN A 523 6.90 45.03 6.87
N LEU A 524 6.18 43.91 6.79
CA LEU A 524 6.71 42.52 6.71
C LEU A 524 7.31 42.16 5.34
N MET A 525 8.02 43.10 4.69
CA MET A 525 8.54 42.86 3.35
C MET A 525 9.57 41.74 3.34
N CYS A 526 9.32 40.78 2.47
CA CYS A 526 10.17 39.64 2.25
C CYS A 526 11.01 39.86 0.98
N LEU A 527 12.33 39.93 1.14
CA LEU A 527 13.34 40.02 0.07
C LEU A 527 13.47 41.40 -0.59
N GLN A 528 14.72 41.88 -0.65
CA GLN A 528 15.09 43.24 -1.07
C GLN A 528 14.78 43.58 -2.54
N LYS A 529 14.38 42.61 -3.39
CA LYS A 529 14.22 42.80 -4.84
C LYS A 529 12.77 43.01 -5.31
N CYS A 530 11.85 43.42 -4.44
CA CYS A 530 10.47 43.77 -4.81
C CYS A 530 10.27 45.14 -5.47
N SER A 531 11.34 45.90 -5.73
CA SER A 531 11.29 47.29 -6.25
C SER A 531 10.43 47.45 -7.51
N LYS A 532 10.35 46.43 -8.37
CA LYS A 532 9.56 46.44 -9.61
C LYS A 532 8.04 46.39 -9.39
N ILE A 533 7.58 45.92 -8.22
CA ILE A 533 6.15 45.79 -7.92
C ILE A 533 5.66 46.71 -6.80
N THR A 534 6.56 47.44 -6.12
CA THR A 534 6.23 48.29 -4.96
C THR A 534 5.06 49.24 -5.22
N GLY A 535 5.04 49.90 -6.38
CA GLY A 535 3.94 50.82 -6.76
C GLY A 535 2.58 50.14 -6.99
N ARG A 536 2.54 48.81 -7.09
CA ARG A 536 1.33 48.01 -7.33
C ARG A 536 0.83 47.26 -6.09
N ILE A 537 1.60 47.24 -5.00
CA ILE A 537 1.24 46.55 -3.76
C ILE A 537 -0.10 47.05 -3.18
N PRO A 538 -0.37 48.37 -3.08
CA PRO A 538 -1.65 48.84 -2.52
C PRO A 538 -2.87 48.33 -3.30
N GLN A 539 -2.77 48.25 -4.63
CA GLN A 539 -3.82 47.71 -5.49
C GLN A 539 -3.96 46.19 -5.34
N ALA A 540 -2.86 45.47 -5.06
CA ALA A 540 -2.91 44.04 -4.80
C ALA A 540 -3.53 43.73 -3.43
N ASP A 541 -3.23 44.52 -2.40
CA ASP A 541 -3.81 44.37 -1.06
C ASP A 541 -5.33 44.56 -1.07
N MET A 542 -5.84 45.55 -1.81
CA MET A 542 -7.28 45.77 -1.94
C MET A 542 -8.01 44.56 -2.54
N ARG A 543 -7.32 43.68 -3.27
CA ARG A 543 -7.91 42.45 -3.83
C ARG A 543 -8.02 41.30 -2.83
N PHE A 544 -7.49 41.45 -1.63
CA PHE A 544 -7.69 40.50 -0.54
C PHE A 544 -8.85 40.89 0.39
N VAL A 545 -9.35 42.11 0.25
CA VAL A 545 -10.52 42.60 0.99
C VAL A 545 -11.75 42.14 0.25
N HIS A 546 -12.30 41.01 0.69
CA HIS A 546 -13.52 40.42 0.16
C HIS A 546 -14.67 40.61 1.15
N SER A 547 -15.89 40.77 0.63
CA SER A 547 -17.09 40.49 1.40
C SER A 547 -17.14 39.01 1.77
N GLU A 548 -17.96 38.67 2.77
CA GLU A 548 -18.11 37.28 3.21
C GLU A 548 -18.60 36.35 2.08
N GLN A 549 -19.52 36.85 1.25
CA GLN A 549 -20.05 36.12 0.09
C GLN A 549 -18.97 35.87 -0.97
N GLU A 550 -18.21 36.90 -1.36
CA GLU A 550 -17.13 36.75 -2.34
C GLU A 550 -16.06 35.78 -1.85
N GLN A 551 -15.79 35.78 -0.54
CA GLN A 551 -14.87 34.82 0.05
C GLN A 551 -15.40 33.39 -0.11
N ASP A 552 -16.65 33.12 0.24
CA ASP A 552 -17.24 31.79 0.12
C ASP A 552 -17.28 31.31 -1.34
N GLU A 553 -17.55 32.20 -2.31
CA GLU A 553 -17.48 31.91 -3.74
C GLU A 553 -16.05 31.53 -4.19
N LEU A 554 -15.03 32.21 -3.68
CA LEU A 554 -13.63 31.88 -3.98
C LEU A 554 -13.23 30.53 -3.38
N LEU A 555 -13.65 30.24 -2.14
CA LEU A 555 -13.39 28.96 -1.49
C LEU A 555 -14.05 27.81 -2.26
N GLN A 556 -15.31 27.97 -2.69
CA GLN A 556 -16.00 26.98 -3.52
C GLN A 556 -15.32 26.80 -4.89
N ARG A 557 -14.92 27.89 -5.55
CA ARG A 557 -14.24 27.84 -6.86
C ARG A 557 -12.95 27.02 -6.78
N HIS A 558 -12.11 27.28 -5.79
CA HIS A 558 -10.82 26.60 -5.63
C HIS A 558 -10.95 25.22 -4.95
N GLY A 559 -12.06 24.97 -4.25
CA GLY A 559 -12.47 23.62 -3.86
C GLY A 559 -12.93 22.77 -5.05
N ALA A 560 -13.31 23.40 -6.17
CA ALA A 560 -13.62 22.77 -7.46
C ALA A 560 -14.63 21.60 -7.38
N GLY A 561 -15.58 21.68 -6.44
CA GLY A 561 -16.58 20.64 -6.17
C GLY A 561 -16.04 19.39 -5.48
N MET A 562 -14.82 19.45 -4.95
CA MET A 562 -14.18 18.39 -4.15
C MET A 562 -14.01 18.83 -2.68
N GLY A 563 -14.23 20.11 -2.39
CA GLY A 563 -13.94 20.73 -1.11
C GLY A 563 -12.46 21.07 -0.93
N LEU A 564 -12.22 22.01 -0.04
CA LEU A 564 -10.88 22.34 0.45
C LEU A 564 -10.43 21.30 1.49
N PRO A 565 -9.11 21.08 1.66
CA PRO A 565 -8.61 20.18 2.70
C PRO A 565 -9.07 20.62 4.10
N GLN A 566 -9.61 19.67 4.85
CA GLN A 566 -10.04 19.85 6.25
C GLN A 566 -8.99 19.28 7.21
N SER A 567 -9.01 19.67 8.49
CA SER A 567 -8.05 19.18 9.48
C SER A 567 -8.73 18.42 10.62
N TYR A 568 -8.06 17.41 11.16
CA TYR A 568 -8.49 16.72 12.38
C TYR A 568 -8.48 17.65 13.62
N ALA A 569 -7.64 18.69 13.63
CA ALA A 569 -7.51 19.59 14.76
C ALA A 569 -8.21 20.94 14.48
N ALA A 570 -9.32 21.18 15.18
CA ALA A 570 -10.12 22.41 15.03
C ALA A 570 -9.30 23.68 15.28
N GLY A 571 -9.50 24.71 14.45
CA GLY A 571 -8.97 26.06 14.67
C GLY A 571 -7.50 26.28 14.28
N ASN A 572 -6.80 25.28 13.75
CA ASN A 572 -5.37 25.41 13.42
C ASN A 572 -5.08 25.86 11.99
N ILE A 573 -6.08 25.93 11.12
CA ILE A 573 -5.91 26.34 9.72
C ILE A 573 -6.82 27.53 9.40
N THR A 574 -6.25 28.57 8.79
CA THR A 574 -6.96 29.75 8.27
C THR A 574 -6.90 29.77 6.74
N ALA A 575 -8.05 29.84 6.07
CA ALA A 575 -8.11 29.89 4.60
C ALA A 575 -7.97 31.32 4.06
N LEU A 576 -6.92 31.54 3.30
CA LEU A 576 -6.52 32.82 2.72
C LEU A 576 -6.81 32.82 1.21
N SER A 577 -8.02 33.26 0.84
CA SER A 577 -8.50 33.23 -0.55
C SER A 577 -8.04 34.41 -1.39
N SER A 578 -7.69 34.15 -2.65
CA SER A 578 -7.47 35.18 -3.66
C SER A 578 -8.13 34.77 -4.98
N SER A 579 -8.14 35.67 -5.96
CA SER A 579 -8.63 35.36 -7.31
C SER A 579 -7.84 34.25 -8.02
N PHE A 580 -6.68 33.83 -7.49
CA PHE A 580 -5.77 32.88 -8.15
C PHE A 580 -5.53 31.59 -7.38
N LEU A 581 -5.43 31.65 -6.05
CA LEU A 581 -5.25 30.50 -5.17
C LEU A 581 -5.93 30.72 -3.81
N VAL A 582 -6.11 29.64 -3.06
CA VAL A 582 -6.42 29.65 -1.63
C VAL A 582 -5.28 28.98 -0.87
N ALA A 583 -4.73 29.65 0.15
CA ALA A 583 -3.74 29.05 1.04
C ALA A 583 -4.37 28.74 2.41
N GLY A 584 -4.25 27.51 2.90
CA GLY A 584 -4.59 27.15 4.27
C GLY A 584 -3.39 27.34 5.18
N LEU A 585 -3.30 28.47 5.88
CA LEU A 585 -2.19 28.77 6.77
C LEU A 585 -2.32 28.03 8.10
N SER A 586 -1.28 27.29 8.49
CA SER A 586 -1.21 26.61 9.79
C SER A 586 -0.72 27.56 10.89
N SER A 587 -1.51 27.72 11.95
CA SER A 587 -1.05 28.42 13.15
C SER A 587 0.04 27.66 13.91
N ARG A 588 0.16 26.33 13.68
CA ARG A 588 1.15 25.48 14.34
C ARG A 588 2.55 25.60 13.73
N THR A 589 2.63 25.55 12.39
CA THR A 589 3.93 25.55 11.68
C THR A 589 4.31 26.92 11.15
N LYS A 590 3.39 27.90 11.19
CA LYS A 590 3.51 29.22 10.54
C LYS A 590 3.71 29.16 9.02
N LEU A 591 3.60 27.97 8.42
CA LEU A 591 3.67 27.68 6.98
C LEU A 591 2.26 27.37 6.43
N PRO A 592 2.03 27.53 5.12
CA PRO A 592 0.83 26.99 4.50
C PRO A 592 0.79 25.46 4.70
N ALA A 593 -0.23 24.96 5.40
CA ALA A 593 -0.52 23.52 5.46
C ALA A 593 -0.89 22.97 4.08
N TRP A 594 -1.55 23.80 3.27
CA TRP A 594 -1.84 23.50 1.89
C TRP A 594 -2.11 24.76 1.06
N VAL A 595 -1.97 24.64 -0.26
CA VAL A 595 -2.44 25.60 -1.25
C VAL A 595 -3.33 24.87 -2.26
N ALA A 596 -4.47 25.46 -2.58
CA ALA A 596 -5.42 24.99 -3.57
C ALA A 596 -5.53 25.99 -4.73
N ALA A 597 -5.41 25.50 -5.97
CA ALA A 597 -5.53 26.31 -7.18
C ALA A 597 -5.93 25.45 -8.38
N SER A 598 -6.35 26.11 -9.47
CA SER A 598 -6.61 25.46 -10.76
C SER A 598 -5.55 25.89 -11.76
N VAL A 599 -5.06 24.94 -12.56
CA VAL A 599 -4.02 25.15 -13.56
C VAL A 599 -4.62 24.84 -14.93
N ASP A 600 -4.70 25.86 -15.78
CA ASP A 600 -5.17 25.74 -17.15
C ASP A 600 -4.01 25.56 -18.14
N ARG A 601 -4.28 24.88 -19.26
CA ARG A 601 -3.28 24.60 -20.30
C ARG A 601 -2.59 25.87 -20.82
N ILE A 602 -3.34 26.96 -21.00
CA ILE A 602 -2.81 28.22 -21.54
C ILE A 602 -1.69 28.77 -20.63
N SER A 603 -1.78 28.52 -19.33
CA SER A 603 -0.88 29.07 -18.32
C SER A 603 0.47 28.33 -18.25
N LEU A 604 0.56 27.10 -18.79
CA LEU A 604 1.70 26.19 -18.59
C LEU A 604 2.82 26.31 -19.64
N ASN A 605 2.64 27.04 -20.73
CA ASN A 605 3.61 27.12 -21.85
C ASN A 605 4.79 28.10 -21.62
N ARG A 606 5.25 28.27 -20.37
CA ARG A 606 6.27 29.27 -20.00
C ARG A 606 7.54 28.60 -19.45
N THR A 607 8.61 28.61 -20.25
CA THR A 607 9.90 28.04 -19.87
C THR A 607 10.57 28.86 -18.75
N GLY A 608 11.17 28.16 -17.78
CA GLY A 608 11.96 28.78 -16.70
C GLY A 608 11.17 29.37 -15.52
N VAL A 609 9.84 29.20 -15.47
CA VAL A 609 8.99 29.71 -14.36
C VAL A 609 9.10 28.87 -13.08
N PHE A 610 9.38 27.57 -13.22
CA PHE A 610 9.22 26.60 -12.11
C PHE A 610 10.47 26.43 -11.24
N GLU A 611 11.63 26.86 -11.71
CA GLU A 611 12.94 26.60 -11.08
C GLU A 611 13.48 27.84 -10.33
N GLN A 612 12.70 28.91 -10.23
CA GLN A 612 13.16 30.18 -9.68
C GLN A 612 13.01 30.22 -8.17
N GLU A 613 14.13 30.50 -7.50
CA GLU A 613 14.13 30.92 -6.10
C GLU A 613 13.27 32.18 -5.93
N VAL A 614 12.63 32.33 -4.78
CA VAL A 614 11.85 33.52 -4.50
C VAL A 614 12.80 34.71 -4.45
N THR A 615 12.67 35.63 -5.42
CA THR A 615 13.45 36.88 -5.45
C THR A 615 12.69 38.06 -4.84
N CYS A 616 11.37 37.97 -4.78
CA CYS A 616 10.49 38.96 -4.19
C CYS A 616 9.26 38.25 -3.65
N ALA A 617 8.85 38.56 -2.41
CA ALA A 617 7.52 38.26 -1.90
C ALA A 617 7.03 39.35 -0.94
N ARG A 618 5.78 39.77 -1.08
CA ARG A 618 5.22 40.81 -0.22
C ARG A 618 4.52 40.19 1.00
N SER A 619 4.32 41.01 2.01
CA SER A 619 3.51 40.69 3.18
C SER A 619 2.09 40.29 2.80
N ASP A 620 1.46 39.44 3.62
CA ASP A 620 0.04 39.15 3.53
C ASP A 620 -0.72 39.96 4.61
N ILE A 621 -1.48 40.97 4.17
CA ILE A 621 -2.22 41.85 5.09
C ILE A 621 -3.31 41.14 5.91
N ARG A 622 -3.66 39.89 5.59
CA ARG A 622 -4.66 39.10 6.31
C ARG A 622 -4.09 38.40 7.54
N VAL A 623 -2.78 38.42 7.72
CA VAL A 623 -2.08 37.67 8.77
C VAL A 623 -1.18 38.60 9.59
N SER A 624 -1.07 38.32 10.89
CA SER A 624 -0.16 39.05 11.79
C SER A 624 1.28 38.51 11.70
N GLN A 625 2.27 39.32 12.10
CA GLN A 625 3.69 38.93 12.09
C GLN A 625 3.97 37.66 12.91
N ALA A 626 3.33 37.49 14.06
CA ALA A 626 3.57 36.34 14.93
C ALA A 626 3.01 35.02 14.36
N SER A 627 2.12 35.10 13.36
CA SER A 627 1.33 33.97 12.87
C SER A 627 1.82 33.41 11.54
N ALA A 628 2.81 34.04 10.90
CA ALA A 628 3.34 33.61 9.62
C ALA A 628 4.87 33.61 9.65
N PHE A 629 5.44 32.67 8.90
CA PHE A 629 6.85 32.64 8.57
C PHE A 629 7.23 33.86 7.71
N THR A 630 8.39 34.45 8.01
CA THR A 630 8.88 35.70 7.44
C THR A 630 10.31 35.53 6.91
N CYS A 631 10.81 36.53 6.20
CA CYS A 631 12.15 36.45 5.62
C CYS A 631 13.27 36.66 6.64
N MET A 632 12.97 37.27 7.78
CA MET A 632 13.94 37.33 8.89
C MET A 632 14.30 35.94 9.41
N ASP A 633 13.39 34.99 9.25
CA ASP A 633 13.63 33.61 9.67
C ASP A 633 14.66 32.91 8.75
N TYR A 634 14.81 33.33 7.49
CA TYR A 634 15.86 32.84 6.57
C TYR A 634 17.22 33.51 6.76
N ASP A 635 17.27 34.76 7.22
CA ASP A 635 18.52 35.47 7.51
C ASP A 635 19.17 35.00 8.83
N SER A 636 18.60 33.97 9.47
CA SER A 636 19.13 33.36 10.69
C SER A 636 20.10 32.21 10.37
N ASP A 637 21.11 31.99 11.23
CA ASP A 637 22.03 30.84 11.14
C ASP A 637 21.33 29.47 11.36
N LEU A 638 19.99 29.44 11.46
CA LEU A 638 19.18 28.25 11.74
C LEU A 638 18.98 27.35 10.52
N TYR A 639 19.15 27.88 9.30
CA TYR A 639 19.04 27.10 8.07
C TYR A 639 20.39 26.84 7.43
N SER A 640 20.54 25.64 6.86
CA SER A 640 21.69 25.31 6.02
C SER A 640 21.71 26.24 4.78
N PRO A 641 22.89 26.70 4.29
CA PRO A 641 23.00 27.65 3.16
C PRO A 641 22.40 27.19 1.81
N ASP A 642 22.02 25.92 1.73
CA ASP A 642 21.35 25.30 0.59
C ASP A 642 19.82 25.28 0.71
N VAL A 643 19.23 25.68 1.83
CA VAL A 643 17.80 25.90 1.99
C VAL A 643 17.46 27.31 1.52
N VAL A 644 16.46 27.43 0.66
CA VAL A 644 16.03 28.68 0.02
C VAL A 644 14.52 28.87 0.17
N PRO A 645 14.03 30.12 0.15
CA PRO A 645 12.61 30.38 0.00
C PRO A 645 12.14 29.95 -1.39
N ALA A 646 11.08 29.14 -1.41
CA ALA A 646 10.41 28.67 -2.61
C ALA A 646 8.91 28.98 -2.56
N TYR A 647 8.32 29.28 -3.70
CA TYR A 647 6.87 29.32 -3.81
C TYR A 647 6.31 27.90 -3.80
N LEU A 648 5.37 27.63 -2.88
CA LEU A 648 4.63 26.38 -2.89
C LEU A 648 3.84 26.28 -4.20
N PHE A 649 2.99 27.26 -4.50
CA PHE A 649 2.36 27.36 -5.82
C PHE A 649 3.03 28.46 -6.68
N PRO A 650 3.66 28.15 -7.83
CA PRO A 650 4.43 29.12 -8.62
C PRO A 650 3.58 30.28 -9.17
N PRO A 651 3.87 31.55 -8.82
CA PRO A 651 3.12 32.71 -9.32
C PRO A 651 3.11 32.87 -10.84
N GLY A 652 4.15 32.38 -11.53
CA GLY A 652 4.25 32.50 -12.98
C GLY A 652 3.29 31.58 -13.76
N LEU A 653 2.58 30.67 -13.07
CA LEU A 653 1.43 29.93 -13.59
C LEU A 653 0.17 30.80 -13.72
N SER A 654 0.23 32.09 -13.38
CA SER A 654 -0.91 32.98 -13.53
C SER A 654 -1.04 33.56 -14.94
N ASP A 655 -2.28 33.83 -15.35
CA ASP A 655 -2.58 34.37 -16.68
C ASP A 655 -2.32 35.88 -16.77
N SER A 656 -2.29 36.58 -15.63
CA SER A 656 -2.03 38.01 -15.57
C SER A 656 -0.98 38.37 -14.51
N LEU A 657 -0.21 39.42 -14.78
CA LEU A 657 0.72 40.03 -13.81
C LEU A 657 0.03 40.39 -12.48
N SER A 658 -1.28 40.66 -12.54
CA SER A 658 -2.06 41.06 -11.39
C SER A 658 -2.40 39.87 -10.46
N GLN A 659 -2.66 38.70 -11.03
CA GLN A 659 -2.76 37.43 -10.30
C GLN A 659 -1.38 36.99 -9.82
N GLN A 660 -0.33 37.19 -10.61
CA GLN A 660 1.06 36.92 -10.21
C GLN A 660 1.42 37.65 -8.92
N ILE A 661 1.16 38.96 -8.84
CA ILE A 661 1.40 39.76 -7.63
C ILE A 661 0.52 39.30 -6.45
N SER A 662 -0.66 38.73 -6.73
CA SER A 662 -1.54 38.17 -5.70
C SER A 662 -0.99 36.86 -5.10
N ALA A 663 -0.23 36.09 -5.89
CA ALA A 663 0.43 34.85 -5.45
C ALA A 663 1.83 35.06 -4.85
N MET A 664 2.45 36.22 -5.08
CA MET A 664 3.77 36.61 -4.56
C MET A 664 3.71 37.05 -3.08
N VAL A 665 3.11 36.23 -2.21
CA VAL A 665 2.89 36.54 -0.78
C VAL A 665 3.61 35.57 0.14
N ILE A 666 3.98 36.01 1.35
CA ILE A 666 4.67 35.18 2.35
C ILE A 666 3.92 33.90 2.74
N THR A 667 2.58 33.93 2.66
CA THR A 667 1.70 32.79 2.95
C THR A 667 1.66 31.72 1.84
N ASN A 668 2.43 31.91 0.77
CA ASN A 668 2.68 30.95 -0.31
C ASN A 668 4.16 30.54 -0.38
N ILE A 669 4.96 30.85 0.64
CA ILE A 669 6.39 30.50 0.70
C ILE A 669 6.62 29.34 1.67
N VAL A 670 7.53 28.46 1.30
CA VAL A 670 7.98 27.31 2.10
C VAL A 670 9.51 27.14 1.95
N PRO A 671 10.19 26.56 2.95
CA PRO A 671 11.62 26.25 2.85
C PRO A 671 11.87 25.02 1.98
N MET A 672 12.65 25.19 0.92
CA MET A 672 13.09 24.09 0.06
C MET A 672 14.61 24.03 -0.06
N PHE A 673 15.19 22.84 -0.15
CA PHE A 673 16.54 22.65 -0.65
C PHE A 673 16.61 23.15 -2.09
N ARG A 674 17.64 23.94 -2.41
CA ARG A 674 17.89 24.47 -3.75
C ARG A 674 17.94 23.36 -4.81
N GLY A 675 18.52 22.21 -4.48
CA GLY A 675 18.55 21.04 -5.34
C GLY A 675 17.16 20.50 -5.65
N PHE A 676 16.33 20.28 -4.63
CA PHE A 676 14.93 19.86 -4.79
C PHE A 676 14.13 20.85 -5.66
N LEU A 677 14.22 22.15 -5.36
CA LEU A 677 13.50 23.20 -6.09
C LEU A 677 13.85 23.20 -7.58
N GLN A 678 15.15 23.26 -7.91
CA GLN A 678 15.62 23.31 -9.30
C GLN A 678 15.56 21.94 -10.00
N GLY A 679 15.37 20.88 -9.23
CA GLY A 679 15.37 19.49 -9.67
C GLY A 679 13.96 18.92 -9.69
N VAL A 680 13.61 18.19 -8.64
CA VAL A 680 12.35 17.47 -8.49
C VAL A 680 11.14 18.39 -8.67
N TRP A 681 11.08 19.52 -7.95
CA TRP A 681 9.93 20.42 -7.99
C TRP A 681 9.74 21.08 -9.37
N GLY A 682 10.83 21.59 -9.95
CA GLY A 682 10.81 22.16 -11.30
C GLY A 682 10.41 21.14 -12.37
N ARG A 683 10.89 19.89 -12.28
CA ARG A 683 10.52 18.79 -13.20
C ARG A 683 9.07 18.35 -13.02
N PHE A 684 8.56 18.32 -11.78
CA PHE A 684 7.16 18.01 -11.50
C PHE A 684 6.24 18.98 -12.26
N TRP A 685 6.50 20.28 -12.16
CA TRP A 685 5.69 21.27 -12.87
C TRP A 685 5.83 21.20 -14.39
N LYS A 686 7.01 20.83 -14.91
CA LYS A 686 7.18 20.53 -16.35
C LYS A 686 6.37 19.32 -16.80
N MET A 687 6.26 18.30 -15.95
CA MET A 687 5.42 17.12 -16.22
C MET A 687 3.94 17.52 -16.26
N VAL A 688 3.45 18.24 -15.24
CA VAL A 688 2.06 18.74 -15.18
C VAL A 688 1.77 19.67 -16.37
N ALA A 689 2.75 20.49 -16.78
CA ALA A 689 2.64 21.37 -17.95
C ALA A 689 2.35 20.64 -19.26
N ASN A 690 2.72 19.36 -19.36
CA ASN A 690 2.48 18.54 -20.54
C ASN A 690 1.10 17.87 -20.55
N TRP A 691 0.30 18.00 -19.49
CA TRP A 691 -1.06 17.47 -19.45
C TRP A 691 -2.02 18.41 -20.17
N ASN A 692 -2.77 17.88 -21.15
CA ASN A 692 -3.59 18.66 -22.09
C ASN A 692 -5.00 19.00 -21.55
N GLU A 693 -5.16 19.18 -20.24
CA GLU A 693 -6.45 19.37 -19.56
C GLU A 693 -6.29 20.32 -18.36
N THR A 694 -7.39 20.95 -17.92
CA THR A 694 -7.40 21.70 -16.66
C THR A 694 -7.24 20.76 -15.47
N VAL A 695 -6.31 21.07 -14.58
CA VAL A 695 -6.02 20.27 -13.38
C VAL A 695 -6.18 21.12 -12.14
N HIS A 696 -6.93 20.61 -11.17
CA HIS A 696 -7.03 21.19 -9.84
C HIS A 696 -5.94 20.59 -8.95
N VAL A 697 -5.24 21.45 -8.23
CA VAL A 697 -4.05 21.10 -7.47
C VAL A 697 -4.25 21.51 -6.01
N GLN A 698 -4.01 20.56 -5.10
CA GLN A 698 -3.93 20.80 -3.66
C GLN A 698 -2.57 20.26 -3.17
N MET A 699 -1.73 21.10 -2.59
CA MET A 699 -0.35 20.72 -2.23
C MET A 699 0.11 21.36 -0.95
N GLY A 700 1.09 20.76 -0.28
CA GLY A 700 1.61 21.29 0.98
C GLY A 700 2.83 20.54 1.50
N PRO A 701 3.45 21.04 2.59
CA PRO A 701 4.55 20.38 3.26
C PRO A 701 4.07 19.15 4.05
N VAL A 702 5.01 18.24 4.30
CA VAL A 702 4.83 17.05 5.11
C VAL A 702 5.98 16.97 6.12
N PHE A 703 5.65 16.55 7.35
CA PHE A 703 6.60 16.37 8.45
C PHE A 703 6.53 14.91 8.91
N ASP A 704 7.52 14.15 8.46
CA ASP A 704 7.64 12.71 8.60
C ASP A 704 9.15 12.38 8.63
N SER A 705 9.79 12.76 9.72
CA SER A 705 11.22 12.64 9.96
C SER A 705 11.55 11.58 11.00
N ASN A 706 10.55 11.10 11.75
CA ASN A 706 10.74 10.12 12.81
C ASN A 706 9.93 8.86 12.57
N LEU A 707 10.32 7.79 13.28
CA LEU A 707 9.49 6.59 13.35
C LEU A 707 8.26 6.84 14.24
N PRO A 708 7.10 6.28 13.91
CA PRO A 708 6.82 5.53 12.69
C PRO A 708 6.70 6.45 11.45
N TYR A 709 7.34 6.07 10.35
CA TYR A 709 7.24 6.79 9.08
C TYR A 709 5.86 6.62 8.42
N GLY A 710 5.43 7.58 7.61
CA GLY A 710 4.17 7.48 6.87
C GLY A 710 2.93 7.88 7.68
N VAL A 711 3.13 8.42 8.89
CA VAL A 711 2.10 9.09 9.68
C VAL A 711 2.58 10.48 10.08
N LEU A 712 1.65 11.38 10.40
CA LEU A 712 1.98 12.73 10.83
C LEU A 712 2.82 12.72 12.12
N ASP A 713 4.01 13.32 12.07
CA ASP A 713 4.83 13.59 13.26
C ASP A 713 4.10 14.50 14.26
N ASP A 714 4.35 14.31 15.55
CA ASP A 714 3.96 15.31 16.54
C ASP A 714 4.88 16.54 16.42
N VAL A 715 4.43 17.52 15.65
CA VAL A 715 5.17 18.74 15.35
C VAL A 715 5.51 19.56 16.61
N TYR A 716 4.85 19.30 17.76
CA TYR A 716 5.21 19.93 19.04
C TYR A 716 6.53 19.44 19.62
N VAL A 717 6.92 18.18 19.38
CA VAL A 717 8.21 17.66 19.84
C VAL A 717 9.36 18.46 19.20
N TYR A 718 9.20 18.86 17.93
CA TYR A 718 10.16 19.73 17.25
C TYR A 718 10.08 21.21 17.67
N ALA A 719 8.87 21.72 17.96
CA ALA A 719 8.67 23.13 18.31
C ALA A 719 9.06 23.47 19.75
N GLU A 720 9.07 22.50 20.68
CA GLU A 720 9.54 22.72 22.06
C GLU A 720 11.07 22.68 22.18
N GLU A 721 11.76 21.87 21.36
CA GLU A 721 13.23 21.80 21.34
C GLU A 721 13.88 22.97 20.59
N LEU A 722 13.15 23.59 19.66
CA LEU A 722 13.63 24.68 18.82
C LEU A 722 12.82 25.92 19.16
N ALA A 723 13.39 26.82 19.98
CA ALA A 723 12.82 28.07 20.47
C ALA A 723 11.80 28.73 19.50
N ASP A 724 10.80 29.46 20.03
CA ASP A 724 9.63 30.11 19.37
C ASP A 724 9.83 30.75 17.96
N SER A 725 11.08 30.97 17.53
CA SER A 725 11.51 31.45 16.22
C SER A 725 11.77 30.37 15.14
N TYR A 726 11.81 29.06 15.45
CA TYR A 726 12.18 28.05 14.44
C TYR A 726 10.98 27.59 13.60
N VAL A 727 11.12 27.61 12.27
CA VAL A 727 10.14 27.04 11.34
C VAL A 727 10.63 25.68 10.83
N PRO A 728 9.84 24.60 10.98
CA PRO A 728 10.31 23.26 10.66
C PRO A 728 10.57 23.08 9.17
N LEU A 729 11.66 22.37 8.84
CA LEU A 729 11.97 21.96 7.48
C LEU A 729 11.11 20.73 7.12
N PRO A 730 10.29 20.77 6.05
CA PRO A 730 9.49 19.61 5.63
C PRO A 730 10.39 18.45 5.23
N SER A 731 10.00 17.21 5.56
CA SER A 731 10.70 16.00 5.07
C SER A 731 10.22 15.60 3.67
N HIS A 732 8.98 15.93 3.34
CA HIS A 732 8.38 15.70 2.01
C HIS A 732 7.48 16.88 1.62
N TYR A 733 7.06 16.88 0.36
CA TYR A 733 5.96 17.71 -0.14
C TYR A 733 4.91 16.81 -0.77
N PHE A 734 3.64 17.02 -0.40
CA PHE A 734 2.53 16.31 -1.04
C PHE A 734 1.93 17.13 -2.17
N VAL A 735 1.39 16.45 -3.17
CA VAL A 735 0.56 17.06 -4.22
C VAL A 735 -0.60 16.12 -4.53
N VAL A 736 -1.83 16.63 -4.49
CA VAL A 736 -3.07 15.96 -4.91
C VAL A 736 -3.58 16.67 -6.15
N LEU A 737 -3.64 15.96 -7.26
CA LEU A 737 -4.08 16.45 -8.56
C LEU A 737 -5.39 15.77 -8.93
N THR A 738 -6.32 16.57 -9.41
CA THR A 738 -7.66 16.10 -9.76
C THR A 738 -8.14 16.74 -11.04
N LYS A 739 -8.92 15.98 -11.81
CA LYS A 739 -9.51 16.45 -13.06
C LYS A 739 -10.87 15.81 -13.29
N ASN A 740 -11.65 16.39 -14.20
CA ASN A 740 -12.89 15.78 -14.64
C ASN A 740 -12.61 14.52 -15.44
N ARG A 741 -13.34 13.45 -15.14
CA ARG A 741 -13.24 12.19 -15.88
C ARG A 741 -13.92 12.35 -17.24
N THR A 742 -13.14 12.29 -18.33
CA THR A 742 -13.62 12.49 -19.70
C THR A 742 -14.09 11.19 -20.38
N SER A 743 -13.69 10.02 -19.86
CA SER A 743 -14.11 8.71 -20.37
C SER A 743 -14.43 7.74 -19.22
N ASN A 744 -15.51 6.97 -19.34
CA ASN A 744 -15.91 5.98 -18.34
C ASN A 744 -15.27 4.63 -18.69
N PRO A 745 -14.52 3.96 -17.80
CA PRO A 745 -13.97 2.64 -18.09
C PRO A 745 -15.11 1.63 -18.12
N SER A 746 -15.31 1.04 -19.29
CA SER A 746 -16.20 -0.09 -19.59
C SER A 746 -17.71 0.16 -19.33
N LYS A 747 -18.56 -0.39 -20.20
CA LYS A 747 -20.02 -0.39 -20.04
C LYS A 747 -20.52 -1.25 -18.85
N LYS A 748 -19.61 -1.85 -18.06
CA LYS A 748 -19.90 -2.84 -17.00
C LYS A 748 -19.64 -2.34 -15.57
N SER A 749 -19.06 -1.15 -15.37
CA SER A 749 -18.96 -0.54 -14.04
C SER A 749 -20.24 0.26 -13.75
N PRO A 750 -21.06 -0.12 -12.76
CA PRO A 750 -22.26 0.63 -12.38
C PRO A 750 -21.92 1.91 -11.59
N MET A 751 -20.68 2.10 -11.15
CA MET A 751 -20.26 3.29 -10.42
C MET A 751 -19.53 4.27 -11.33
N LYS A 752 -20.20 5.38 -11.66
CA LYS A 752 -19.64 6.44 -12.48
C LYS A 752 -18.82 7.39 -11.62
N LEU A 753 -17.51 7.17 -11.54
CA LEU A 753 -16.60 8.19 -11.00
C LEU A 753 -16.69 9.44 -11.89
N THR A 754 -16.86 10.60 -11.27
CA THR A 754 -16.92 11.89 -11.95
C THR A 754 -15.55 12.54 -12.08
N ARG A 755 -14.60 12.12 -11.23
CA ARG A 755 -13.23 12.64 -11.17
C ARG A 755 -12.20 11.54 -11.35
N ASP A 756 -11.04 11.93 -11.86
CA ASP A 756 -9.80 11.16 -11.74
C ASP A 756 -8.88 11.88 -10.75
N VAL A 757 -8.10 11.12 -9.97
CA VAL A 757 -7.15 11.64 -8.98
C VAL A 757 -5.79 10.97 -9.14
N ILE A 758 -4.72 11.74 -8.97
CA ILE A 758 -3.37 11.23 -8.75
C ILE A 758 -2.71 12.08 -7.66
N SER A 759 -2.03 11.43 -6.72
CA SER A 759 -1.31 12.11 -5.66
C SER A 759 0.13 11.65 -5.54
N PHE A 760 0.96 12.49 -4.93
CA PHE A 760 2.39 12.28 -4.76
C PHE A 760 2.82 12.66 -3.35
N ILE A 761 3.80 11.94 -2.81
CA ILE A 761 4.54 12.30 -1.60
C ILE A 761 6.02 12.34 -1.99
N LEU A 762 6.53 13.54 -2.25
CA LEU A 762 7.86 13.76 -2.85
C LEU A 762 8.91 14.02 -1.76
N PRO A 763 9.95 13.19 -1.65
CA PRO A 763 11.04 13.37 -0.68
C PRO A 763 11.77 14.70 -0.87
N HIS A 764 11.85 15.47 0.20
CA HIS A 764 12.46 16.78 0.20
C HIS A 764 13.95 16.68 0.54
N ARG A 765 14.79 16.52 -0.49
CA ARG A 765 16.22 16.23 -0.33
C ARG A 765 17.15 17.27 -0.96
N ARG A 766 18.43 17.23 -0.58
CA ARG A 766 19.47 18.16 -1.09
C ARG A 766 19.80 17.94 -2.56
N GLU A 767 19.67 16.71 -3.05
CA GLU A 767 20.06 16.33 -4.40
C GLU A 767 19.11 16.87 -5.48
N LYS A 768 19.66 17.31 -6.61
CA LYS A 768 18.90 17.87 -7.75
C LYS A 768 18.28 16.79 -8.66
N THR A 769 18.79 15.57 -8.57
CA THR A 769 18.40 14.46 -9.44
C THR A 769 18.02 13.28 -8.58
N HIS A 770 16.92 12.64 -8.94
CA HIS A 770 16.57 11.32 -8.43
C HIS A 770 17.52 10.26 -8.99
N ALA A 771 17.84 9.30 -8.14
CA ALA A 771 18.89 8.32 -8.33
C ALA A 771 18.55 7.40 -9.51
N CYS A 772 19.30 7.48 -10.62
CA CYS A 772 19.25 6.60 -11.81
C CYS A 772 17.88 6.25 -12.41
N GLN A 773 16.82 6.97 -12.03
CA GLN A 773 15.47 6.84 -12.57
C GLN A 773 15.21 7.94 -13.60
N SER A 774 14.36 7.66 -14.58
CA SER A 774 13.73 8.72 -15.38
C SER A 774 12.75 9.54 -14.53
N ASP A 775 12.39 10.75 -14.97
CA ASP A 775 11.38 11.58 -14.28
C ASP A 775 10.06 10.83 -14.09
N GLU A 776 9.63 10.08 -15.12
CA GLU A 776 8.42 9.26 -15.07
C GLU A 776 8.51 8.13 -14.04
N GLU A 777 9.61 7.37 -14.03
CA GLU A 777 9.82 6.30 -13.03
C GLU A 777 9.85 6.87 -11.60
N TYR A 778 10.50 8.01 -11.38
CA TYR A 778 10.60 8.61 -10.06
C TYR A 778 9.25 9.12 -9.54
N PHE A 779 8.52 9.90 -10.35
CA PHE A 779 7.22 10.42 -9.94
C PHE A 779 6.19 9.30 -9.79
N PHE A 780 6.25 8.27 -10.62
CA PHE A 780 5.40 7.10 -10.45
C PHE A 780 5.72 6.34 -9.15
N SER A 781 7.01 6.12 -8.86
CA SER A 781 7.44 5.45 -7.62
C SER A 781 6.94 6.16 -6.36
N HIS A 782 6.93 7.50 -6.40
CA HIS A 782 6.48 8.37 -5.31
C HIS A 782 5.01 8.84 -5.45
N SER A 783 4.26 8.25 -6.38
CA SER A 783 2.81 8.38 -6.36
C SER A 783 2.25 7.66 -5.13
N ALA A 784 1.09 8.10 -4.66
CA ALA A 784 0.47 7.56 -3.47
C ALA A 784 -1.06 7.67 -3.57
N ALA A 785 -1.77 6.92 -2.75
CA ALA A 785 -3.20 7.15 -2.56
C ALA A 785 -3.40 8.49 -1.82
N VAL A 786 -4.55 9.14 -2.03
CA VAL A 786 -4.88 10.35 -1.24
C VAL A 786 -4.95 9.99 0.24
N ARG A 787 -5.35 8.76 0.58
CA ARG A 787 -5.36 8.26 1.95
C ARG A 787 -3.97 8.28 2.58
N ASP A 788 -2.91 7.98 1.83
CA ASP A 788 -1.53 8.07 2.33
C ASP A 788 -1.17 9.52 2.66
N VAL A 789 -1.60 10.47 1.80
CA VAL A 789 -1.44 11.91 2.06
C VAL A 789 -2.19 12.34 3.32
N GLU A 790 -3.39 11.82 3.57
CA GLU A 790 -4.14 12.13 4.79
C GLU A 790 -3.46 11.61 6.06
N LEU A 791 -2.93 10.39 6.03
CA LEU A 791 -2.24 9.78 7.17
C LEU A 791 -1.00 10.59 7.56
N ILE A 792 -0.23 11.04 6.58
CA ILE A 792 1.04 11.74 6.79
C ILE A 792 0.88 13.24 7.06
N THR A 793 -0.29 13.83 6.78
CA THR A 793 -0.55 15.28 6.97
C THR A 793 -1.57 15.60 8.06
N GLY A 794 -2.40 14.63 8.45
CA GLY A 794 -3.58 14.89 9.30
C GLY A 794 -4.65 15.76 8.62
N LEU A 795 -4.62 15.83 7.29
CA LEU A 795 -5.65 16.50 6.49
C LEU A 795 -6.70 15.49 6.00
N ARG A 796 -7.80 16.01 5.47
CA ARG A 796 -8.86 15.25 4.82
C ARG A 796 -9.29 15.90 3.52
N PHE A 797 -9.30 15.13 2.45
CA PHE A 797 -9.56 15.59 1.09
C PHE A 797 -10.90 15.04 0.55
N LEU A 798 -11.33 15.56 -0.60
CA LEU A 798 -12.50 15.08 -1.34
C LEU A 798 -13.80 15.06 -0.51
N THR A 799 -13.94 16.02 0.41
CA THR A 799 -15.00 16.04 1.44
C THR A 799 -16.37 16.45 0.92
N GLU A 800 -16.44 17.09 -0.25
CA GLU A 800 -17.70 17.49 -0.89
C GLU A 800 -18.21 16.46 -1.91
N LEU A 801 -17.43 15.40 -2.19
CA LEU A 801 -17.89 14.31 -3.06
C LEU A 801 -18.86 13.40 -2.30
N PRO A 802 -19.77 12.70 -3.01
CA PRO A 802 -20.59 11.65 -2.42
C PRO A 802 -19.73 10.64 -1.66
N SER A 803 -20.16 10.20 -0.48
CA SER A 803 -19.31 9.43 0.45
C SER A 803 -18.66 8.19 -0.20
N THR A 804 -19.40 7.42 -0.98
CA THR A 804 -18.86 6.25 -1.68
C THR A 804 -17.83 6.61 -2.75
N GLU A 805 -18.07 7.67 -3.53
CA GLU A 805 -17.13 8.14 -4.55
C GLU A 805 -15.87 8.72 -3.90
N GLY A 806 -16.03 9.62 -2.93
CA GLY A 806 -14.92 10.23 -2.20
C GLY A 806 -14.06 9.19 -1.48
N THR A 807 -14.65 8.17 -0.84
CA THR A 807 -13.88 7.09 -0.21
C THR A 807 -13.12 6.26 -1.23
N LEU A 808 -13.73 5.88 -2.35
CA LEU A 808 -13.05 5.09 -3.40
C LEU A 808 -11.90 5.85 -4.04
N LEU A 809 -12.09 7.14 -4.36
CA LEU A 809 -11.01 7.99 -4.88
C LEU A 809 -9.89 8.19 -3.85
N ARG A 810 -10.23 8.20 -2.55
CA ARG A 810 -9.21 8.35 -1.50
C ARG A 810 -8.29 7.15 -1.37
N VAL A 811 -8.81 5.93 -1.53
CA VAL A 811 -8.03 4.69 -1.47
C VAL A 811 -7.44 4.26 -2.82
N HIS A 812 -7.78 4.96 -3.90
CA HIS A 812 -7.28 4.66 -5.24
C HIS A 812 -5.76 4.78 -5.29
N GLN A 813 -5.08 3.68 -5.66
CA GLN A 813 -3.65 3.67 -5.94
C GLN A 813 -3.40 3.85 -7.44
N PRO A 814 -2.68 4.91 -7.86
CA PRO A 814 -2.31 5.11 -9.25
C PRO A 814 -1.46 3.95 -9.79
N THR A 815 -1.80 3.46 -10.98
CA THR A 815 -1.00 2.44 -11.72
C THR A 815 -0.22 3.02 -12.89
N SER A 816 -0.45 4.29 -13.20
CA SER A 816 0.28 5.03 -14.21
C SER A 816 0.13 6.52 -13.95
N LEU A 817 1.05 7.32 -14.49
CA LEU A 817 0.87 8.76 -14.60
C LEU A 817 -0.13 9.05 -15.72
N TRP A 818 -0.86 10.16 -15.64
CA TRP A 818 -1.74 10.56 -16.74
C TRP A 818 -0.93 10.75 -18.03
N SER A 819 -1.38 10.09 -19.09
CA SER A 819 -0.63 10.01 -20.34
C SER A 819 -0.49 11.38 -21.00
N GLN A 820 0.69 11.61 -21.58
CA GLN A 820 0.79 12.51 -22.72
C GLN A 820 -0.09 11.90 -23.81
N GLN A 821 -1.11 12.62 -24.29
CA GLN A 821 -1.70 12.25 -25.58
C GLN A 821 -0.57 12.33 -26.62
N LYS A 822 0.10 11.20 -26.89
CA LYS A 822 0.90 11.05 -28.10
C LYS A 822 -0.08 11.36 -29.22
N GLN A 823 0.12 12.46 -29.93
CA GLN A 823 -0.49 12.66 -31.22
C GLN A 823 -0.02 11.49 -32.10
N THR A 824 -0.80 10.41 -32.13
CA THR A 824 -0.60 9.31 -33.05
C THR A 824 -0.87 9.89 -34.43
N ASN A 825 0.21 10.21 -35.14
CA ASN A 825 0.15 10.55 -36.55
C ASN A 825 -0.34 9.28 -37.27
N PRO A 826 -1.53 9.25 -37.88
CA PRO A 826 -2.17 8.01 -38.36
C PRO A 826 -1.55 7.44 -39.65
N ARG A 827 -0.27 7.68 -39.89
CA ARG A 827 0.47 7.16 -41.06
C ARG A 827 1.75 6.46 -40.60
N ARG A 828 1.58 5.23 -40.13
CA ARG A 828 2.52 4.08 -40.24
C ARG A 828 1.96 2.92 -39.42
N LEU A 829 1.00 2.22 -40.03
CA LEU A 829 0.78 0.78 -39.90
C LEU A 829 0.90 0.20 -41.30
#